data_AF-U7Q8V4-F1
#
_entry.id   AF-U7Q8V4-F1
#
_cell.length_a   1.000
_cell.length_b   1.000
_cell.length_c   1.000
_cell.angle_alpha   90.00
_cell.angle_beta   90.00
_cell.angle_gamma   90.00
#
_symmetry.space_group_name_H-M   'P 1'
#
loop_
_entity.id
_entity.type
_entity.pdbx_description
1 polymer ?
#
loop_
_entity_poly.entity_id
_entity_poly.type
_entity_poly.pdbx_seq_one_letter_code
_entity_poly.pdbx_strand_id
1 'polypeptide(L)'
;MREEESEENRRTAENSRRETIERFMHEATNAAQGAEMAAEQATVARNEGGAEIAAGLVWSPGDAAAEARQEAETARAERERAVAARAEMRKYRPTLIEAESMEVQVSAAARAAQVAEKMAENMVAAAAAAAAAAKNEADYHLHHPQLGEVVGMARGDDIVQFRGLPFAAIPGRFRQATLLEQLPENPFDARQPGAYCPQPHMPFLEYWDGGPVSGSPEIAMPPMDEFACLNVDITAPRSAVESGNAGVPVLFFVHGGAYIGGSHSVQVARREVYDGTDLVRASVAAALPVVLVTCNYRLGPLGFLASEELAAFNAAHGEPVGNFGLHDQRQALAWCARFIGGFGGDAGAMTISGTSAGGSSVHFQSIYPGPRHFQRVIASSGTMIGIGPMPTSYQQKNFDAYMAKVGDDGTRRRRTRGRDALDMVRQLQQLPVDDMVTPVTTDIYYPVVDDEWIKGGYLQDLETPRREDGNEPDLMIGACAYEQDLTTTILMDMGTRQPHADDHIRGKLFNFFASNGMVADAGAFPSPHIADDYGLTATLKTPSAAVAPWAEFMADVAFRIPPLHIALQHRRASGVLVYNIEATNPYHNWPSSYGRANHAISDLFLFNAAPDQVPAELRDGYGGAVAQIRSAWLRFCHGILPWPPLRTTDGTLGPIYTFQNGPAGRLSETLEEAVGEQKATKWRSILQSDATV
;
A
#
# COMPACT_ATOMS: atom_id res chain seq x y z
N MET A 1 2.59 -69.43 56.30
CA MET A 1 2.74 -70.01 54.93
C MET A 1 1.90 -69.28 53.88
N ARG A 2 0.59 -69.51 53.69
CA ARG A 2 -0.16 -68.81 52.60
C ARG A 2 -0.20 -67.28 52.74
N GLU A 3 -0.30 -66.76 53.95
CA GLU A 3 -0.24 -65.31 54.19
C GLU A 3 1.17 -64.74 53.94
N GLU A 4 2.23 -65.43 54.38
CA GLU A 4 3.61 -65.00 54.15
C GLU A 4 3.97 -64.98 52.65
N GLU A 5 3.54 -66.00 51.90
CA GLU A 5 3.76 -66.07 50.44
C GLU A 5 2.97 -64.97 49.70
N SER A 6 1.79 -64.59 50.21
CA SER A 6 1.01 -63.45 49.71
C SER A 6 1.70 -62.11 50.00
N GLU A 7 2.25 -61.93 51.19
CA GLU A 7 2.97 -60.72 51.61
C GLU A 7 4.26 -60.52 50.78
N GLU A 8 5.01 -61.60 50.55
CA GLU A 8 6.24 -61.59 49.75
C GLU A 8 5.97 -61.30 48.27
N ASN A 9 4.91 -61.88 47.69
CA ASN A 9 4.46 -61.53 46.34
C ASN A 9 4.04 -60.06 46.24
N ARG A 10 3.37 -59.51 47.26
CA ARG A 10 3.01 -58.08 47.30
C ARG A 10 4.24 -57.17 47.34
N ARG A 11 5.23 -57.49 48.18
CA ARG A 11 6.49 -56.74 48.27
C ARG A 11 7.29 -56.81 46.98
N THR A 12 7.36 -57.97 46.34
CA THR A 12 8.06 -58.13 45.06
C THR A 12 7.39 -57.31 43.95
N ALA A 13 6.05 -57.31 43.90
CA ALA A 13 5.29 -56.49 42.96
C ALA A 13 5.45 -54.98 43.23
N GLU A 14 5.46 -54.56 44.49
CA GLU A 14 5.71 -53.16 44.87
C GLU A 14 7.13 -52.73 44.52
N ASN A 15 8.16 -53.55 44.79
CA ASN A 15 9.55 -53.25 44.47
C ASN A 15 9.76 -53.15 42.95
N SER A 16 9.24 -54.10 42.17
CA SER A 16 9.36 -54.08 40.70
C SER A 16 8.63 -52.85 40.11
N ARG A 17 7.50 -52.47 40.70
CA ARG A 17 6.80 -51.23 40.34
C ARG A 17 7.64 -49.99 40.67
N ARG A 18 8.30 -49.97 41.83
CA ARG A 18 9.18 -48.87 42.27
C ARG A 18 10.41 -48.71 41.38
N GLU A 19 11.09 -49.80 41.05
CA GLU A 19 12.23 -49.80 40.12
C GLU A 19 11.82 -49.31 38.72
N THR A 20 10.65 -49.73 38.24
CA THR A 20 10.12 -49.25 36.96
C THR A 20 9.91 -47.74 37.00
N ILE A 21 9.34 -47.21 38.08
CA ILE A 21 9.13 -45.76 38.27
C ILE A 21 10.48 -45.02 38.34
N GLU A 22 11.45 -45.52 39.11
CA GLU A 22 12.78 -44.89 39.24
C GLU A 22 13.54 -44.82 37.91
N ARG A 23 13.52 -45.90 37.12
CA ARG A 23 14.11 -45.89 35.77
C ARG A 23 13.45 -44.83 34.89
N PHE A 24 12.13 -44.77 34.90
CA PHE A 24 11.39 -43.75 34.15
C PHE A 24 11.65 -42.33 34.67
N MET A 25 11.84 -42.14 35.98
CA MET A 25 12.25 -40.84 36.55
C MET A 25 13.57 -40.38 35.96
N HIS A 26 14.54 -41.30 35.85
CA HIS A 26 15.85 -40.99 35.31
C HIS A 26 15.76 -40.61 33.82
N GLU A 27 14.97 -41.34 33.03
CA GLU A 27 14.74 -41.04 31.62
C GLU A 27 14.04 -39.68 31.40
N ALA A 28 13.00 -39.38 32.19
CA ALA A 28 12.27 -38.11 32.08
C ALA A 28 13.13 -36.91 32.50
N THR A 29 13.95 -37.07 33.54
CA THR A 29 14.89 -36.02 33.99
C THR A 29 15.95 -35.76 32.93
N ASN A 30 16.50 -36.82 32.33
CA ASN A 30 17.50 -36.70 31.27
C ASN A 30 16.91 -36.02 30.01
N ALA A 31 15.66 -36.33 29.64
CA ALA A 31 14.97 -35.65 28.55
C ALA A 31 14.70 -34.17 28.85
N ALA A 32 14.32 -33.84 30.10
CA ALA A 32 14.13 -32.46 30.52
C ALA A 32 15.43 -31.65 30.45
N GLN A 33 16.54 -32.21 30.95
CA GLN A 33 17.86 -31.59 30.85
C GLN A 33 18.32 -31.43 29.40
N GLY A 34 18.07 -32.44 28.55
CA GLY A 34 18.38 -32.36 27.12
C GLY A 34 17.63 -31.23 26.40
N ALA A 35 16.34 -31.08 26.69
CA ALA A 35 15.52 -30.00 26.15
C ALA A 35 15.98 -28.60 26.60
N GLU A 36 16.37 -28.45 27.87
CA GLU A 36 16.87 -27.19 28.43
C GLU A 36 18.22 -26.80 27.81
N MET A 37 19.12 -27.78 27.63
CA MET A 37 20.41 -27.59 26.97
C MET A 37 20.26 -27.22 25.49
N ALA A 38 19.31 -27.84 24.77
CA ALA A 38 19.00 -27.49 23.39
C ALA A 38 18.44 -26.06 23.25
N ALA A 39 17.62 -25.62 24.22
CA ALA A 39 17.12 -24.25 24.25
C ALA A 39 18.23 -23.22 24.52
N GLU A 40 19.17 -23.52 25.41
CA GLU A 40 20.35 -22.69 25.62
C GLU A 40 21.22 -22.62 24.35
N GLN A 41 21.50 -23.76 23.70
CA GLN A 41 22.28 -23.80 22.46
C GLN A 41 21.65 -22.97 21.35
N ALA A 42 20.34 -23.10 21.12
CA ALA A 42 19.62 -22.27 20.14
C ALA A 42 19.69 -20.77 20.48
N THR A 43 19.71 -20.42 21.77
CA THR A 43 19.85 -19.03 22.21
C THR A 43 21.26 -18.49 21.97
N VAL A 44 22.30 -19.31 22.20
CA VAL A 44 23.70 -18.96 21.91
C VAL A 44 23.90 -18.83 20.41
N ALA A 45 23.45 -19.79 19.60
CA ALA A 45 23.54 -19.75 18.14
C ALA A 45 22.86 -18.51 17.55
N ARG A 46 21.75 -18.05 18.15
CA ARG A 46 21.09 -16.80 17.74
C ARG A 46 21.90 -15.55 18.09
N ASN A 47 22.56 -15.52 19.25
CA ASN A 47 23.38 -14.38 19.68
C ASN A 47 24.69 -14.31 18.90
N GLU A 48 25.35 -15.45 18.69
CA GLU A 48 26.60 -15.55 17.93
C GLU A 48 26.36 -15.39 16.44
N GLY A 49 25.40 -16.13 15.86
CA GLY A 49 25.03 -16.01 14.46
C GLY A 49 24.48 -14.63 14.11
N GLY A 50 23.72 -13.99 15.02
CA GLY A 50 23.29 -12.61 14.86
C GLY A 50 24.45 -11.62 14.79
N ALA A 51 25.50 -11.83 15.60
CA ALA A 51 26.69 -10.99 15.62
C ALA A 51 27.62 -11.25 14.41
N GLU A 52 27.79 -12.52 14.01
CA GLU A 52 28.66 -12.91 12.89
C GLU A 52 28.05 -12.57 11.53
N ILE A 53 26.73 -12.73 11.36
CA ILE A 53 26.01 -12.24 10.18
C ILE A 53 26.09 -10.72 10.10
N ALA A 54 26.01 -10.01 11.23
CA ALA A 54 26.21 -8.55 11.26
C ALA A 54 27.67 -8.14 10.96
N ALA A 55 28.64 -9.02 11.22
CA ALA A 55 30.06 -8.76 11.00
C ALA A 55 30.60 -9.24 9.63
N GLY A 56 29.77 -9.90 8.80
CA GLY A 56 30.15 -10.38 7.47
C GLY A 56 31.28 -11.43 7.48
N LEU A 57 31.50 -12.12 8.60
CA LEU A 57 32.59 -13.06 8.78
C LEU A 57 32.12 -14.51 8.51
N VAL A 58 32.56 -15.04 7.38
CA VAL A 58 32.86 -16.46 7.09
C VAL A 58 31.90 -17.51 7.65
N TRP A 59 30.67 -17.57 7.14
CA TRP A 59 29.89 -18.80 7.06
C TRP A 59 29.24 -18.89 5.69
N SER A 60 29.37 -20.03 4.99
CA SER A 60 28.60 -20.22 3.77
C SER A 60 27.12 -20.37 4.16
N PRO A 61 26.17 -19.68 3.50
CA PRO A 61 24.75 -19.76 3.86
C PRO A 61 24.19 -21.19 3.88
N GLY A 62 24.81 -22.10 3.11
CA GLY A 62 24.45 -23.51 3.07
C GLY A 62 24.77 -24.27 4.37
N ASP A 63 25.91 -23.98 4.99
CA ASP A 63 26.31 -24.64 6.24
C ASP A 63 25.42 -24.20 7.40
N ALA A 64 25.10 -22.89 7.48
CA ALA A 64 24.21 -22.34 8.50
C ALA A 64 22.80 -22.95 8.43
N ALA A 65 22.28 -23.14 7.21
CA ALA A 65 20.97 -23.75 7.01
C ALA A 65 20.95 -25.25 7.38
N ALA A 66 22.07 -25.96 7.17
CA ALA A 66 22.20 -27.36 7.54
C ALA A 66 22.23 -27.55 9.07
N GLU A 67 23.03 -26.74 9.78
CA GLU A 67 23.06 -26.76 11.24
C GLU A 67 21.71 -26.39 11.85
N ALA A 68 21.07 -25.30 11.39
CA ALA A 68 19.77 -24.90 11.90
C ALA A 68 18.69 -25.98 11.70
N ARG A 69 18.75 -26.75 10.59
CA ARG A 69 17.86 -27.90 10.39
C ARG A 69 18.14 -29.02 11.38
N GLN A 70 19.40 -29.34 11.62
CA GLN A 70 19.79 -30.38 12.57
C GLN A 70 19.35 -30.02 14.00
N GLU A 71 19.46 -28.75 14.39
CA GLU A 71 18.94 -28.25 15.67
C GLU A 71 17.41 -28.38 15.76
N ALA A 72 16.68 -28.01 14.70
CA ALA A 72 15.22 -28.14 14.66
C ALA A 72 14.77 -29.61 14.80
N GLU A 73 15.43 -30.53 14.10
CA GLU A 73 15.15 -31.97 14.20
C GLU A 73 15.45 -32.51 15.61
N THR A 74 16.54 -32.06 16.23
CA THR A 74 16.91 -32.45 17.59
C THR A 74 15.89 -31.96 18.62
N ALA A 75 15.50 -30.68 18.53
CA ALA A 75 14.50 -30.09 19.42
C ALA A 75 13.14 -30.79 19.29
N ARG A 76 12.73 -31.13 18.07
CA ARG A 76 11.52 -31.90 17.81
C ARG A 76 11.57 -33.30 18.43
N ALA A 77 12.69 -34.01 18.28
CA ALA A 77 12.87 -35.34 18.87
C ALA A 77 12.77 -35.29 20.40
N GLU A 78 13.36 -34.29 21.05
CA GLU A 78 13.26 -34.09 22.50
C GLU A 78 11.82 -33.74 22.94
N ARG A 79 11.11 -32.90 22.17
CA ARG A 79 9.69 -32.62 22.42
C ARG A 79 8.85 -33.89 22.35
N GLU A 80 9.05 -34.73 21.34
CA GLU A 80 8.32 -36.00 21.18
C GLU A 80 8.58 -36.95 22.35
N ARG A 81 9.83 -37.05 22.83
CA ARG A 81 10.17 -37.82 24.05
C ARG A 81 9.48 -37.28 25.29
N ALA A 82 9.49 -35.97 25.50
CA ALA A 82 8.83 -35.35 26.66
C ALA A 82 7.31 -35.58 26.65
N VAL A 83 6.67 -35.47 25.48
CA VAL A 83 5.23 -35.76 25.31
C VAL A 83 4.92 -37.22 25.62
N ALA A 84 5.74 -38.16 25.16
CA ALA A 84 5.58 -39.59 25.44
C ALA A 84 5.74 -39.88 26.95
N ALA A 85 6.76 -39.32 27.60
CA ALA A 85 6.99 -39.48 29.04
C ALA A 85 5.80 -38.96 29.86
N ARG A 86 5.21 -37.82 29.46
CA ARG A 86 4.02 -37.27 30.11
C ARG A 86 2.81 -38.20 29.99
N ALA A 87 2.56 -38.74 28.80
CA ALA A 87 1.44 -39.65 28.56
C ALA A 87 1.53 -40.89 29.45
N GLU A 88 2.74 -41.41 29.66
CA GLU A 88 2.99 -42.57 30.51
C GLU A 88 2.81 -42.24 32.00
N MET A 89 3.36 -41.11 32.48
CA MET A 89 3.21 -40.68 33.88
C MET A 89 1.75 -40.47 34.29
N ARG A 90 0.89 -40.05 33.36
CA ARG A 90 -0.54 -39.89 33.60
C ARG A 90 -1.23 -41.19 34.03
N LYS A 91 -0.69 -42.36 33.66
CA LYS A 91 -1.20 -43.68 34.09
C LYS A 91 -0.97 -43.94 35.59
N TYR A 92 0.03 -43.30 36.20
CA TYR A 92 0.44 -43.52 37.59
C TYR A 92 -0.11 -42.47 38.58
N ARG A 93 -0.71 -41.40 38.06
CA ARG A 93 -1.30 -40.28 38.83
C ARG A 93 -2.18 -40.72 40.02
N PRO A 94 -3.02 -41.77 39.95
CA PRO A 94 -3.85 -42.18 41.09
C PRO A 94 -3.07 -42.76 42.27
N THR A 95 -1.80 -43.09 42.10
CA THR A 95 -1.05 -43.96 43.03
C THR A 95 0.23 -43.36 43.61
N LEU A 96 0.74 -42.26 43.06
CA LEU A 96 1.98 -41.63 43.52
C LEU A 96 1.81 -40.12 43.64
N ILE A 97 1.97 -39.60 44.87
CA ILE A 97 1.94 -38.17 45.16
C ILE A 97 3.05 -37.44 44.37
N GLU A 98 4.22 -38.07 44.20
CA GLU A 98 5.35 -37.51 43.45
C GLU A 98 5.04 -37.30 41.96
N ALA A 99 4.07 -38.03 41.40
CA ALA A 99 3.73 -37.94 39.97
C ALA A 99 3.21 -36.54 39.56
N GLU A 100 2.57 -35.78 40.46
CA GLU A 100 2.09 -34.43 40.14
C GLU A 100 3.24 -33.42 39.97
N SER A 101 4.19 -33.41 40.91
CA SER A 101 5.41 -32.59 40.83
C SER A 101 6.15 -32.84 39.51
N MET A 102 6.27 -34.12 39.14
CA MET A 102 7.01 -34.52 37.96
C MET A 102 6.27 -34.23 36.65
N GLU A 103 4.93 -34.36 36.62
CA GLU A 103 4.15 -33.99 35.43
C GLU A 103 4.31 -32.49 35.11
N VAL A 104 4.48 -31.64 36.14
CA VAL A 104 4.80 -30.22 35.98
C VAL A 104 6.18 -30.03 35.34
N GLN A 105 7.21 -30.75 35.80
CA GLN A 105 8.56 -30.68 35.23
C GLN A 105 8.60 -31.14 33.76
N VAL A 106 7.96 -32.27 33.44
CA VAL A 106 7.89 -32.76 32.05
C VAL A 106 7.07 -31.81 31.16
N SER A 107 6.01 -31.19 31.70
CA SER A 107 5.28 -30.12 30.99
C SER A 107 6.17 -28.92 30.68
N ALA A 108 7.04 -28.51 31.62
CA ALA A 108 7.96 -27.40 31.41
C ALA A 108 8.98 -27.73 30.32
N ALA A 109 9.57 -28.93 30.36
CA ALA A 109 10.50 -29.41 29.34
C ALA A 109 9.87 -29.46 27.94
N ALA A 110 8.65 -29.98 27.83
CA ALA A 110 7.93 -30.03 26.54
C ALA A 110 7.68 -28.63 25.98
N ARG A 111 7.38 -27.63 26.83
CA ARG A 111 7.24 -26.23 26.41
C ARG A 111 8.57 -25.63 25.97
N ALA A 112 9.66 -25.88 26.70
CA ALA A 112 10.99 -25.40 26.34
C ALA A 112 11.43 -25.95 24.98
N ALA A 113 11.26 -27.26 24.75
CA ALA A 113 11.56 -27.90 23.47
C ALA A 113 10.71 -27.32 22.32
N GLN A 114 9.42 -27.03 22.57
CA GLN A 114 8.57 -26.38 21.58
C GLN A 114 9.03 -24.95 21.23
N VAL A 115 9.54 -24.20 22.20
CA VAL A 115 10.12 -22.87 21.96
C VAL A 115 11.40 -23.00 21.13
N ALA A 116 12.27 -23.95 21.47
CA ALA A 116 13.52 -24.22 20.74
C ALA A 116 13.26 -24.65 19.28
N GLU A 117 12.32 -25.57 19.07
CA GLU A 117 11.88 -26.00 17.73
C GLU A 117 11.44 -24.80 16.89
N LYS A 118 10.59 -23.93 17.44
CA LYS A 118 10.10 -22.74 16.75
C LYS A 118 11.19 -21.69 16.49
N MET A 119 12.19 -21.59 17.37
CA MET A 119 13.36 -20.73 17.16
C MET A 119 14.24 -21.26 16.02
N ALA A 120 14.52 -22.57 16.00
CA ALA A 120 15.31 -23.20 14.95
C ALA A 120 14.59 -23.14 13.59
N GLU A 121 13.27 -23.35 13.53
CA GLU A 121 12.48 -23.15 12.32
C GLU A 121 12.60 -21.72 11.75
N ASN A 122 12.57 -20.71 12.63
CA ASN A 122 12.79 -19.32 12.22
C ASN A 122 14.22 -19.09 11.70
N MET A 123 15.23 -19.73 12.28
CA MET A 123 16.62 -19.66 11.80
C MET A 123 16.77 -20.34 10.43
N VAL A 124 16.15 -21.51 10.21
CA VAL A 124 16.13 -22.17 8.90
C VAL A 124 15.47 -21.28 7.85
N ALA A 125 14.34 -20.64 8.19
CA ALA A 125 13.68 -19.70 7.29
C ALA A 125 14.56 -18.48 6.97
N ALA A 126 15.24 -17.91 7.96
CA ALA A 126 16.16 -16.79 7.78
C ALA A 126 17.39 -17.17 6.93
N ALA A 127 18.00 -18.34 7.20
CA ALA A 127 19.15 -18.84 6.44
C ALA A 127 18.77 -19.19 4.99
N ALA A 128 17.58 -19.79 4.78
CA ALA A 128 17.06 -20.04 3.44
C ALA A 128 16.78 -18.73 2.69
N ALA A 129 16.24 -17.71 3.36
CA ALA A 129 16.05 -16.38 2.78
C ALA A 129 17.39 -15.73 2.40
N ALA A 130 18.39 -15.79 3.29
CA ALA A 130 19.73 -15.25 3.04
C ALA A 130 20.47 -16.01 1.92
N ALA A 131 20.37 -17.35 1.88
CA ALA A 131 20.95 -18.18 0.83
C ALA A 131 20.25 -17.97 -0.52
N ALA A 132 18.92 -17.77 -0.51
CA ALA A 132 18.15 -17.41 -1.70
C ALA A 132 18.48 -15.98 -2.17
N ALA A 133 18.81 -15.06 -1.27
CA ALA A 133 19.28 -13.74 -1.66
C ALA A 133 20.69 -13.79 -2.27
N ALA A 134 21.65 -14.43 -1.59
CA ALA A 134 23.04 -14.51 -2.02
C ALA A 134 23.28 -15.29 -3.34
N LYS A 135 22.39 -16.22 -3.70
CA LYS A 135 22.50 -16.97 -4.97
C LYS A 135 21.88 -16.26 -6.18
N ASN A 136 21.02 -15.26 -5.97
CA ASN A 136 20.08 -14.83 -7.02
C ASN A 136 20.26 -13.38 -7.50
N GLU A 137 21.33 -12.69 -7.12
CA GLU A 137 21.58 -11.30 -7.49
C GLU A 137 22.39 -11.16 -8.79
N ALA A 138 22.17 -12.05 -9.76
CA ALA A 138 22.83 -11.98 -11.06
C ALA A 138 22.14 -10.95 -11.98
N ASP A 139 22.96 -10.21 -12.73
CA ASP A 139 22.50 -9.38 -13.84
C ASP A 139 21.61 -10.21 -14.78
N TYR A 140 20.40 -9.74 -15.03
CA TYR A 140 19.48 -10.37 -15.97
C TYR A 140 19.50 -9.60 -17.29
N HIS A 141 20.07 -10.19 -18.34
CA HIS A 141 20.14 -9.57 -19.66
C HIS A 141 18.91 -9.92 -20.49
N LEU A 142 18.06 -8.94 -20.76
CA LEU A 142 16.92 -9.04 -21.67
C LEU A 142 17.25 -8.37 -23.00
N HIS A 143 17.05 -9.08 -24.12
CA HIS A 143 17.03 -8.46 -25.43
C HIS A 143 15.59 -8.12 -25.84
N HIS A 144 15.14 -6.91 -25.51
CA HIS A 144 13.79 -6.45 -25.80
C HIS A 144 13.60 -6.16 -27.30
N PRO A 145 12.55 -6.69 -27.97
CA PRO A 145 12.40 -6.61 -29.43
C PRO A 145 12.41 -5.18 -30.03
N GLN A 146 12.00 -4.19 -29.25
CA GLN A 146 11.91 -2.78 -29.69
C GLN A 146 12.82 -1.82 -28.92
N LEU A 147 13.32 -2.21 -27.74
CA LEU A 147 14.08 -1.31 -26.85
C LEU A 147 15.57 -1.66 -26.81
N GLY A 148 15.97 -2.79 -27.40
CA GLY A 148 17.36 -3.25 -27.39
C GLY A 148 17.70 -4.05 -26.14
N GLU A 149 18.96 -4.02 -25.72
CA GLU A 149 19.43 -4.74 -24.55
C GLU A 149 19.11 -3.94 -23.27
N VAL A 150 18.47 -4.60 -22.31
CA VAL A 150 18.10 -4.06 -21.01
C VAL A 150 18.66 -4.99 -19.93
N VAL A 151 19.48 -4.44 -19.03
CA VAL A 151 20.07 -5.19 -17.92
C VAL A 151 19.22 -4.95 -16.68
N GLY A 152 18.49 -5.98 -16.25
CA GLY A 152 17.70 -5.97 -15.01
C GLY A 152 18.37 -6.75 -13.88
N MET A 153 17.62 -6.96 -12.81
CA MET A 153 18.02 -7.77 -11.66
C MET A 153 17.16 -9.03 -11.55
N ALA A 154 17.79 -10.19 -11.39
CA ALA A 154 17.09 -11.36 -10.88
C ALA A 154 16.76 -11.16 -9.38
N ARG A 155 15.57 -11.59 -8.97
CA ARG A 155 15.08 -11.56 -7.58
C ARG A 155 14.64 -12.96 -7.19
N GLY A 156 15.58 -13.88 -7.08
CA GLY A 156 15.28 -15.31 -7.04
C GLY A 156 15.54 -15.99 -8.38
N ASP A 157 15.15 -17.26 -8.48
CA ASP A 157 15.06 -17.98 -9.75
C ASP A 157 13.74 -17.69 -10.49
N ASP A 158 12.82 -16.96 -9.88
CA ASP A 158 11.42 -16.87 -10.30
C ASP A 158 10.97 -15.47 -10.74
N ILE A 159 11.61 -14.41 -10.24
CA ILE A 159 11.24 -13.01 -10.51
C ILE A 159 12.40 -12.24 -11.13
N VAL A 160 12.10 -11.31 -12.03
CA VAL A 160 13.04 -10.31 -12.56
C VAL A 160 12.48 -8.90 -12.42
N GLN A 161 13.37 -7.92 -12.23
CA GLN A 161 13.04 -6.50 -12.12
C GLN A 161 13.84 -5.67 -13.12
N PHE A 162 13.17 -4.72 -13.76
CA PHE A 162 13.77 -3.68 -14.60
C PHE A 162 13.30 -2.33 -14.08
N ARG A 163 14.24 -1.49 -13.66
CA ARG A 163 13.99 -0.31 -12.84
C ARG A 163 14.50 0.96 -13.52
N GLY A 164 13.85 2.08 -13.26
CA GLY A 164 14.25 3.38 -13.78
C GLY A 164 14.12 3.52 -15.31
N LEU A 165 13.27 2.73 -15.96
CA LEU A 165 13.08 2.79 -17.42
C LEU A 165 12.36 4.10 -17.80
N PRO A 166 13.00 5.02 -18.53
CA PRO A 166 12.37 6.30 -18.89
C PRO A 166 11.24 6.07 -19.89
N PHE A 167 10.06 6.63 -19.62
CA PHE A 167 8.88 6.48 -20.49
C PHE A 167 8.54 7.76 -21.27
N ALA A 168 8.96 8.92 -20.79
CA ALA A 168 8.70 10.21 -21.44
C ALA A 168 9.81 11.22 -21.15
N ALA A 169 9.95 12.19 -22.05
CA ALA A 169 10.81 13.35 -21.88
C ALA A 169 9.97 14.59 -21.55
N ILE A 170 10.48 15.46 -20.68
CA ILE A 170 9.89 16.77 -20.38
C ILE A 170 10.64 17.82 -21.22
N PRO A 171 10.03 18.41 -22.27
CA PRO A 171 10.74 19.33 -23.17
C PRO A 171 11.16 20.67 -22.51
N GLY A 172 10.50 21.01 -21.39
CA GLY A 172 10.75 22.22 -20.62
C GLY A 172 9.77 22.32 -19.45
N ARG A 173 10.09 23.15 -18.45
CA ARG A 173 9.19 23.38 -17.31
C ARG A 173 7.84 23.92 -17.79
N PHE A 174 6.76 23.32 -17.26
CA PHE A 174 5.36 23.55 -17.65
C PHE A 174 5.02 23.17 -19.10
N ARG A 175 5.81 22.31 -19.74
CA ARG A 175 5.45 21.68 -21.03
C ARG A 175 4.87 20.29 -20.80
N GLN A 176 3.99 19.84 -21.68
CA GLN A 176 3.49 18.46 -21.64
C GLN A 176 4.61 17.47 -22.00
N ALA A 177 4.64 16.32 -21.32
CA ALA A 177 5.66 15.31 -21.58
C ALA A 177 5.40 14.60 -22.91
N THR A 178 6.47 14.20 -23.59
CA THR A 178 6.43 13.49 -24.87
C THR A 178 6.91 12.05 -24.69
N LEU A 179 6.17 11.08 -25.22
CA LEU A 179 6.51 9.66 -25.19
C LEU A 179 7.94 9.40 -25.71
N LEU A 180 8.73 8.61 -24.98
CA LEU A 180 10.00 8.09 -25.48
C LEU A 180 9.78 6.79 -26.26
N GLU A 181 10.32 6.73 -27.47
CA GLU A 181 10.25 5.54 -28.32
C GLU A 181 11.50 4.66 -28.25
N GLN A 182 12.56 5.14 -27.60
CA GLN A 182 13.86 4.50 -27.47
C GLN A 182 14.44 4.80 -26.09
N LEU A 183 15.23 3.86 -25.56
CA LEU A 183 16.03 4.09 -24.35
C LEU A 183 17.26 4.96 -24.70
N PRO A 184 17.81 5.72 -23.72
CA PRO A 184 18.92 6.64 -23.97
C PRO A 184 20.23 5.93 -24.32
N GLU A 185 20.39 4.67 -23.90
CA GLU A 185 21.60 3.86 -24.06
C GLU A 185 21.23 2.41 -24.40
N ASN A 186 22.19 1.66 -24.93
CA ASN A 186 22.04 0.24 -25.27
C ASN A 186 23.40 -0.47 -25.09
N PRO A 187 23.57 -1.37 -24.10
CA PRO A 187 22.56 -1.79 -23.13
C PRO A 187 22.12 -0.67 -22.18
N PHE A 188 20.85 -0.66 -21.79
CA PHE A 188 20.34 0.21 -20.72
C PHE A 188 20.43 -0.51 -19.37
N ASP A 189 21.07 0.12 -18.38
CA ASP A 189 21.18 -0.40 -17.02
C ASP A 189 19.91 -0.08 -16.22
N ALA A 190 19.04 -1.08 -16.07
CA ALA A 190 17.77 -1.01 -15.35
C ALA A 190 17.83 -1.69 -13.98
N ARG A 191 18.99 -1.67 -13.30
CA ARG A 191 19.15 -2.31 -11.98
C ARG A 191 18.80 -1.38 -10.81
N GLN A 192 18.82 -0.07 -11.02
CA GLN A 192 18.57 0.92 -9.96
C GLN A 192 17.27 1.69 -10.23
N PRO A 193 16.56 2.16 -9.20
CA PRO A 193 15.44 3.07 -9.39
C PRO A 193 15.90 4.34 -10.11
N GLY A 194 15.05 4.86 -10.99
CA GLY A 194 15.27 6.15 -11.63
C GLY A 194 15.04 7.30 -10.65
N ALA A 195 15.38 8.52 -11.08
CA ALA A 195 15.12 9.72 -10.29
C ALA A 195 13.61 9.86 -10.00
N TYR A 196 13.27 10.43 -8.84
CA TYR A 196 11.87 10.76 -8.52
C TYR A 196 11.58 12.24 -8.74
N CYS A 197 10.29 12.58 -8.89
CA CYS A 197 9.92 13.94 -9.25
C CYS A 197 10.12 14.91 -8.08
N PRO A 198 10.60 16.14 -8.35
CA PRO A 198 10.83 17.14 -7.32
C PRO A 198 9.58 17.38 -6.46
N GLN A 199 9.78 17.39 -5.15
CA GLN A 199 8.72 17.51 -4.15
C GLN A 199 9.29 18.07 -2.84
N PRO A 200 8.46 18.69 -1.98
CA PRO A 200 8.90 19.08 -0.65
C PRO A 200 9.27 17.86 0.20
N HIS A 201 10.16 18.05 1.16
CA HIS A 201 10.45 17.02 2.17
C HIS A 201 9.21 16.78 3.05
N MET A 202 8.65 15.56 2.98
CA MET A 202 7.42 15.17 3.67
C MET A 202 7.73 14.13 4.76
N PRO A 203 7.73 14.49 6.06
CA PRO A 203 8.11 13.58 7.15
C PRO A 203 6.95 12.68 7.61
N PHE A 204 6.27 11.96 6.71
CA PHE A 204 4.91 11.49 7.00
C PHE A 204 4.63 9.98 7.07
N LEU A 205 5.60 9.09 6.82
CA LEU A 205 5.34 7.64 6.83
C LEU A 205 6.43 6.87 7.59
N GLU A 206 6.61 7.16 8.87
CA GLU A 206 7.50 6.37 9.73
C GLU A 206 6.76 5.14 10.25
N TYR A 207 6.53 4.14 9.41
CA TYR A 207 5.91 2.90 9.86
C TYR A 207 6.88 2.04 10.67
N TRP A 208 8.17 2.00 10.32
CA TRP A 208 9.19 1.18 10.97
C TRP A 208 10.58 1.82 10.85
N ASP A 209 11.51 1.43 11.72
CA ASP A 209 12.92 1.89 11.70
C ASP A 209 13.88 0.85 11.10
N GLY A 210 13.45 -0.41 11.00
CA GLY A 210 14.30 -1.50 10.56
C GLY A 210 14.74 -1.34 9.10
N GLY A 211 16.05 -1.19 8.87
CA GLY A 211 16.66 -1.26 7.54
C GLY A 211 16.43 -2.61 6.84
N PRO A 212 16.80 -2.77 5.56
CA PRO A 212 16.64 -4.02 4.81
C PRO A 212 17.16 -5.24 5.60
N VAL A 213 16.47 -6.38 5.49
CA VAL A 213 16.94 -7.62 6.14
C VAL A 213 18.27 -8.06 5.54
N SER A 214 19.14 -8.66 6.35
CA SER A 214 20.47 -9.10 5.90
C SER A 214 20.38 -9.93 4.62
N GLY A 215 21.19 -9.56 3.62
CA GLY A 215 21.17 -10.15 2.29
C GLY A 215 20.18 -9.53 1.31
N SER A 216 19.30 -8.61 1.70
CA SER A 216 18.53 -7.83 0.72
C SER A 216 19.43 -6.81 0.02
N PRO A 217 19.25 -6.57 -1.29
CA PRO A 217 20.07 -5.59 -2.00
C PRO A 217 19.89 -4.21 -1.38
N GLU A 218 21.00 -3.49 -1.22
CA GLU A 218 20.94 -2.09 -0.85
C GLU A 218 20.43 -1.29 -2.05
N ILE A 219 19.18 -0.86 -1.99
CA ILE A 219 18.57 -0.01 -3.00
C ILE A 219 18.93 1.43 -2.66
N ALA A 220 19.70 2.07 -3.52
CA ALA A 220 20.10 3.46 -3.32
C ALA A 220 18.87 4.36 -3.23
N MET A 221 18.93 5.39 -2.38
CA MET A 221 17.92 6.44 -2.41
C MET A 221 18.07 7.17 -3.76
N PRO A 222 17.04 7.16 -4.63
CA PRO A 222 17.14 7.83 -5.91
C PRO A 222 17.28 9.35 -5.73
N PRO A 223 17.90 10.09 -6.66
CA PRO A 223 17.93 11.54 -6.60
C PRO A 223 16.58 12.15 -7.03
N MET A 224 16.37 13.44 -6.71
CA MET A 224 15.33 14.25 -7.38
C MET A 224 15.88 14.79 -8.70
N ASP A 225 15.10 14.71 -9.77
CA ASP A 225 15.43 15.35 -11.04
C ASP A 225 14.15 15.81 -11.77
N GLU A 226 14.10 17.09 -12.16
CA GLU A 226 12.93 17.67 -12.83
C GLU A 226 12.63 17.05 -14.20
N PHE A 227 13.66 16.69 -14.96
CA PHE A 227 13.54 16.31 -16.37
C PHE A 227 13.72 14.80 -16.60
N ALA A 228 14.33 14.08 -15.64
CA ALA A 228 14.56 12.64 -15.70
C ALA A 228 13.62 11.82 -14.79
N CYS A 229 12.69 12.44 -14.05
CA CYS A 229 11.84 11.70 -13.12
C CYS A 229 10.75 10.83 -13.75
N LEU A 230 10.48 10.95 -15.05
CA LEU A 230 9.42 10.19 -15.74
C LEU A 230 9.90 8.80 -16.16
N ASN A 231 9.95 7.90 -15.18
CA ASN A 231 10.36 6.50 -15.35
C ASN A 231 9.39 5.51 -14.70
N VAL A 232 9.50 4.25 -15.12
CA VAL A 232 8.74 3.11 -14.59
C VAL A 232 9.67 2.02 -14.06
N ASP A 233 9.17 1.28 -13.08
CA ASP A 233 9.75 0.02 -12.63
C ASP A 233 8.81 -1.12 -13.04
N ILE A 234 9.39 -2.20 -13.55
CA ILE A 234 8.69 -3.41 -14.00
C ILE A 234 9.17 -4.58 -13.16
N THR A 235 8.24 -5.28 -12.49
CA THR A 235 8.50 -6.57 -11.85
C THR A 235 7.69 -7.64 -12.57
N ALA A 236 8.36 -8.69 -13.05
CA ALA A 236 7.74 -9.72 -13.86
C ALA A 236 8.14 -11.13 -13.40
N PRO A 237 7.28 -12.14 -13.59
CA PRO A 237 7.68 -13.53 -13.51
C PRO A 237 8.77 -13.78 -14.55
N ARG A 238 9.91 -14.33 -14.13
CA ARG A 238 11.02 -14.69 -15.02
C ARG A 238 10.56 -15.58 -16.16
N SER A 239 9.70 -16.55 -15.86
CA SER A 239 9.12 -17.46 -16.85
C SER A 239 8.28 -16.74 -17.92
N ALA A 240 7.62 -15.63 -17.58
CA ALA A 240 6.88 -14.83 -18.54
C ALA A 240 7.82 -14.13 -19.52
N VAL A 241 8.89 -13.50 -18.99
CA VAL A 241 9.93 -12.83 -19.79
C VAL A 241 10.65 -13.83 -20.70
N GLU A 242 11.09 -14.98 -20.17
CA GLU A 242 11.82 -16.01 -20.91
C GLU A 242 10.98 -16.70 -21.99
N SER A 243 9.66 -16.80 -21.79
CA SER A 243 8.78 -17.40 -22.79
C SER A 243 8.74 -16.60 -24.10
N GLY A 244 9.07 -15.31 -24.05
CA GLY A 244 8.91 -14.36 -25.16
C GLY A 244 7.45 -14.11 -25.57
N ASN A 245 6.46 -14.73 -24.88
CA ASN A 245 5.05 -14.57 -25.16
C ASN A 245 4.44 -13.49 -24.27
N ALA A 246 3.81 -12.49 -24.90
CA ALA A 246 3.07 -11.43 -24.22
C ALA A 246 1.69 -11.91 -23.76
N GLY A 247 1.64 -12.69 -22.67
CA GLY A 247 0.42 -13.39 -22.23
C GLY A 247 -0.01 -13.13 -20.79
N VAL A 248 0.78 -12.41 -20.00
CA VAL A 248 0.51 -12.22 -18.57
C VAL A 248 -0.20 -10.88 -18.34
N PRO A 249 -1.38 -10.83 -17.67
CA PRO A 249 -2.06 -9.57 -17.39
C PRO A 249 -1.17 -8.56 -16.67
N VAL A 250 -1.36 -7.28 -16.97
CA VAL A 250 -0.56 -6.18 -16.41
C VAL A 250 -1.32 -5.49 -15.29
N LEU A 251 -0.69 -5.36 -14.12
CA LEU A 251 -1.13 -4.47 -13.05
C LEU A 251 -0.26 -3.20 -13.09
N PHE A 252 -0.86 -2.09 -13.49
CA PHE A 252 -0.19 -0.79 -13.56
C PHE A 252 -0.58 0.04 -12.33
N PHE A 253 0.36 0.33 -11.44
CA PHE A 253 0.12 1.01 -10.18
C PHE A 253 0.61 2.46 -10.19
N VAL A 254 -0.28 3.39 -9.78
CA VAL A 254 0.00 4.82 -9.62
C VAL A 254 0.02 5.16 -8.14
N HIS A 255 1.15 5.68 -7.65
CA HIS A 255 1.31 6.04 -6.24
C HIS A 255 0.47 7.26 -5.83
N GLY A 256 0.13 7.31 -4.53
CA GLY A 256 -0.52 8.45 -3.90
C GLY A 256 0.45 9.56 -3.49
N GLY A 257 -0.01 10.43 -2.58
CA GLY A 257 0.79 11.52 -2.01
C GLY A 257 0.22 12.93 -2.25
N ALA A 258 -1.12 13.06 -2.21
CA ALA A 258 -1.85 14.33 -2.29
C ALA A 258 -1.50 15.22 -3.51
N TYR A 259 -0.98 14.60 -4.57
CA TYR A 259 -0.40 15.27 -5.73
C TYR A 259 0.76 16.22 -5.43
N ILE A 260 1.36 16.17 -4.23
CA ILE A 260 2.50 17.01 -3.83
C ILE A 260 3.77 16.21 -3.54
N GLY A 261 3.64 14.93 -3.21
CA GLY A 261 4.76 14.05 -2.86
C GLY A 261 4.48 12.60 -3.26
N GLY A 262 5.44 11.72 -2.94
CA GLY A 262 5.43 10.30 -3.28
C GLY A 262 6.31 9.95 -4.47
N SER A 263 6.59 8.67 -4.62
CA SER A 263 7.26 8.09 -5.80
C SER A 263 6.94 6.61 -5.87
N HIS A 264 7.11 6.01 -7.05
CA HIS A 264 7.02 4.56 -7.21
C HIS A 264 8.13 3.77 -6.50
N SER A 265 9.17 4.47 -6.03
CA SER A 265 10.34 3.95 -5.31
C SER A 265 10.43 4.54 -3.90
N VAL A 266 9.29 4.96 -3.31
CA VAL A 266 9.27 5.60 -1.99
C VAL A 266 9.80 4.64 -0.93
N GLN A 267 10.72 5.13 -0.09
CA GLN A 267 11.39 4.32 0.93
C GLN A 267 11.01 4.74 2.35
N VAL A 268 10.79 3.74 3.22
CA VAL A 268 10.70 3.89 4.68
C VAL A 268 11.83 3.07 5.30
N ALA A 269 12.71 3.71 6.06
CA ALA A 269 13.93 3.10 6.59
C ALA A 269 14.76 2.36 5.52
N ARG A 270 14.96 2.98 4.35
CA ARG A 270 15.67 2.40 3.18
C ARG A 270 15.02 1.14 2.57
N ARG A 271 13.75 0.89 2.84
CA ARG A 271 12.96 -0.19 2.23
C ARG A 271 11.89 0.42 1.35
N GLU A 272 11.80 -0.03 0.11
CA GLU A 272 10.78 0.44 -0.81
C GLU A 272 9.40 -0.11 -0.46
N VAL A 273 8.43 0.78 -0.35
CA VAL A 273 7.03 0.40 -0.04
C VAL A 273 6.40 -0.37 -1.20
N TYR A 274 6.76 -0.03 -2.42
CA TYR A 274 6.16 -0.57 -3.65
C TYR A 274 7.03 -1.61 -4.37
N ASP A 275 7.97 -2.27 -3.67
CA ASP A 275 8.72 -3.40 -4.25
C ASP A 275 7.74 -4.52 -4.63
N GLY A 276 7.64 -4.78 -5.93
CA GLY A 276 6.72 -5.76 -6.49
C GLY A 276 7.07 -7.22 -6.26
N THR A 277 8.25 -7.53 -5.74
CA THR A 277 8.81 -8.90 -5.71
C THR A 277 7.85 -9.89 -5.06
N ASP A 278 7.36 -9.58 -3.86
CA ASP A 278 6.48 -10.48 -3.11
C ASP A 278 5.08 -10.59 -3.75
N LEU A 279 4.57 -9.51 -4.32
CA LEU A 279 3.27 -9.50 -5.00
C LEU A 279 3.31 -10.39 -6.24
N VAL A 280 4.33 -10.21 -7.10
CA VAL A 280 4.47 -10.98 -8.33
C VAL A 280 4.78 -12.45 -8.02
N ARG A 281 5.60 -12.74 -7.01
CA ARG A 281 5.83 -14.13 -6.57
C ARG A 281 4.53 -14.78 -6.07
N ALA A 282 3.76 -14.08 -5.25
CA ALA A 282 2.46 -14.56 -4.80
C ALA A 282 1.49 -14.79 -5.98
N SER A 283 1.55 -13.96 -7.02
CA SER A 283 0.75 -14.10 -8.23
C SER A 283 1.05 -15.39 -8.99
N VAL A 284 2.33 -15.75 -9.11
CA VAL A 284 2.77 -17.01 -9.73
C VAL A 284 2.31 -18.20 -8.89
N ALA A 285 2.52 -18.14 -7.57
CA ALA A 285 2.11 -19.21 -6.65
C ALA A 285 0.58 -19.45 -6.65
N ALA A 286 -0.21 -18.39 -6.86
CA ALA A 286 -1.66 -18.46 -6.97
C ALA A 286 -2.16 -18.91 -8.36
N ALA A 287 -1.27 -19.22 -9.31
CA ALA A 287 -1.58 -19.48 -10.71
C ALA A 287 -2.38 -18.33 -11.38
N LEU A 288 -2.13 -17.10 -10.93
CA LEU A 288 -2.70 -15.86 -11.45
C LEU A 288 -1.57 -14.85 -11.69
N PRO A 289 -0.54 -15.18 -12.50
CA PRO A 289 0.63 -14.33 -12.66
C PRO A 289 0.24 -12.94 -13.17
N VAL A 290 0.95 -11.92 -12.72
CA VAL A 290 0.84 -10.56 -13.25
C VAL A 290 2.21 -9.97 -13.52
N VAL A 291 2.31 -9.09 -14.51
CA VAL A 291 3.44 -8.14 -14.63
C VAL A 291 3.03 -6.86 -13.90
N LEU A 292 3.80 -6.46 -12.90
CA LEU A 292 3.59 -5.21 -12.20
C LEU A 292 4.39 -4.10 -12.87
N VAL A 293 3.75 -2.96 -13.14
CA VAL A 293 4.40 -1.71 -13.55
C VAL A 293 4.06 -0.64 -12.53
N THR A 294 5.05 0.08 -12.02
CA THR A 294 4.85 1.25 -11.14
C THR A 294 5.50 2.49 -11.78
N CYS A 295 4.86 3.65 -11.72
CA CYS A 295 5.34 4.85 -12.43
C CYS A 295 5.45 6.09 -11.54
N ASN A 296 6.41 6.96 -11.86
CA ASN A 296 6.44 8.34 -11.38
C ASN A 296 5.63 9.27 -12.30
N TYR A 297 5.17 10.40 -11.75
CA TYR A 297 4.55 11.51 -12.46
C TYR A 297 4.88 12.83 -11.77
N ARG A 298 4.84 13.97 -12.48
CA ARG A 298 5.16 15.27 -11.88
C ARG A 298 4.15 15.64 -10.79
N LEU A 299 4.67 16.24 -9.72
CA LEU A 299 3.94 16.58 -8.49
C LEU A 299 3.97 18.09 -8.23
N GLY A 300 3.13 18.52 -7.29
CA GLY A 300 3.01 19.88 -6.78
C GLY A 300 2.86 20.90 -7.92
N PRO A 301 3.56 22.04 -7.85
CA PRO A 301 3.44 23.07 -8.87
C PRO A 301 3.94 22.62 -10.25
N LEU A 302 4.87 21.66 -10.32
CA LEU A 302 5.37 21.14 -11.60
C LEU A 302 4.35 20.20 -12.27
N GLY A 303 3.50 19.55 -11.47
CA GLY A 303 2.47 18.61 -11.94
C GLY A 303 1.10 19.27 -12.19
N PHE A 304 0.74 20.29 -11.42
CA PHE A 304 -0.67 20.70 -11.28
C PHE A 304 -0.90 22.22 -11.18
N LEU A 305 0.13 23.06 -11.30
CA LEU A 305 -0.09 24.50 -11.38
C LEU A 305 -0.80 24.84 -12.70
N ALA A 306 -1.85 25.66 -12.63
CA ALA A 306 -2.59 26.16 -13.78
C ALA A 306 -3.01 27.61 -13.54
N SER A 307 -3.01 28.42 -14.61
CA SER A 307 -3.41 29.82 -14.60
C SER A 307 -3.67 30.30 -16.02
N GLU A 308 -4.24 31.49 -16.19
CA GLU A 308 -4.39 32.13 -17.50
C GLU A 308 -3.03 32.40 -18.16
N GLU A 309 -2.00 32.74 -17.36
CA GLU A 309 -0.65 32.95 -17.87
C GLU A 309 0.00 31.66 -18.37
N LEU A 310 -0.17 30.57 -17.63
CA LEU A 310 0.26 29.25 -18.09
C LEU A 310 -0.53 28.80 -19.31
N ALA A 311 -1.83 29.05 -19.36
CA ALA A 311 -2.66 28.73 -20.51
C ALA A 311 -2.18 29.45 -21.78
N ALA A 312 -1.86 30.75 -21.69
CA ALA A 312 -1.29 31.49 -22.81
C ALA A 312 0.08 30.92 -23.24
N PHE A 313 0.93 30.55 -22.28
CA PHE A 313 2.22 29.90 -22.56
C PHE A 313 2.07 28.52 -23.23
N ASN A 314 1.16 27.68 -22.75
CA ASN A 314 0.92 26.33 -23.28
C ASN A 314 0.27 26.40 -24.68
N ALA A 315 -0.68 27.32 -24.88
CA ALA A 315 -1.30 27.54 -26.19
C ALA A 315 -0.28 27.94 -27.27
N ALA A 316 0.76 28.71 -26.91
CA ALA A 316 1.87 29.04 -27.84
C ALA A 316 2.69 27.81 -28.28
N HIS A 317 2.53 26.68 -27.57
CA HIS A 317 3.15 25.40 -27.89
C HIS A 317 2.16 24.34 -28.42
N GLY A 318 0.87 24.72 -28.58
CA GLY A 318 -0.18 23.78 -28.98
C GLY A 318 -0.49 22.72 -27.91
N GLU A 319 -0.35 23.07 -26.64
CA GLU A 319 -0.53 22.18 -25.49
C GLU A 319 -1.67 22.66 -24.58
N PRO A 320 -2.36 21.75 -23.88
CA PRO A 320 -3.28 22.11 -22.80
C PRO A 320 -2.53 22.62 -21.58
N VAL A 321 -3.23 23.42 -20.76
CA VAL A 321 -2.73 23.97 -19.50
C VAL A 321 -2.89 23.00 -18.34
N GLY A 322 -1.90 22.96 -17.44
CA GLY A 322 -1.99 22.20 -16.20
C GLY A 322 -2.08 20.70 -16.44
N ASN A 323 -2.54 19.96 -15.41
CA ASN A 323 -2.70 18.51 -15.43
C ASN A 323 -1.47 17.74 -15.95
N PHE A 324 -0.27 18.33 -15.84
CA PHE A 324 0.98 17.77 -16.33
C PHE A 324 1.22 16.38 -15.74
N GLY A 325 0.97 16.20 -14.44
CA GLY A 325 1.07 14.89 -13.78
C GLY A 325 0.09 13.85 -14.33
N LEU A 326 -1.14 14.23 -14.69
CA LEU A 326 -2.10 13.32 -15.31
C LEU A 326 -1.70 12.96 -16.75
N HIS A 327 -1.16 13.93 -17.49
CA HIS A 327 -0.61 13.69 -18.83
C HIS A 327 0.65 12.81 -18.79
N ASP A 328 1.50 12.94 -17.77
CA ASP A 328 2.66 12.06 -17.57
C ASP A 328 2.19 10.61 -17.39
N GLN A 329 1.16 10.39 -16.56
CA GLN A 329 0.55 9.06 -16.41
C GLN A 329 -0.04 8.53 -17.73
N ARG A 330 -0.62 9.40 -18.58
CA ARG A 330 -1.06 9.00 -19.94
C ARG A 330 0.12 8.53 -20.79
N GLN A 331 1.27 9.21 -20.73
CA GLN A 331 2.47 8.78 -21.44
C GLN A 331 2.99 7.44 -20.91
N ALA A 332 2.98 7.23 -19.59
CA ALA A 332 3.37 5.95 -19.00
C ALA A 332 2.45 4.79 -19.44
N LEU A 333 1.14 5.02 -19.51
CA LEU A 333 0.17 4.05 -20.03
C LEU A 333 0.38 3.76 -21.51
N ALA A 334 0.63 4.78 -22.33
CA ALA A 334 0.91 4.62 -23.76
C ALA A 334 2.23 3.87 -23.99
N TRP A 335 3.26 4.17 -23.19
CA TRP A 335 4.55 3.48 -23.20
C TRP A 335 4.37 2.00 -22.84
N CYS A 336 3.64 1.73 -21.76
CA CYS A 336 3.32 0.38 -21.32
C CYS A 336 2.57 -0.38 -22.42
N ALA A 337 1.53 0.21 -23.01
CA ALA A 337 0.78 -0.42 -24.10
C ALA A 337 1.64 -0.77 -25.34
N ARG A 338 2.72 -0.02 -25.59
CA ARG A 338 3.63 -0.25 -26.72
C ARG A 338 4.72 -1.28 -26.42
N PHE A 339 5.28 -1.28 -25.21
CA PHE A 339 6.51 -2.00 -24.90
C PHE A 339 6.35 -3.15 -23.90
N ILE A 340 5.27 -3.23 -23.10
CA ILE A 340 5.17 -4.24 -22.03
C ILE A 340 5.19 -5.69 -22.55
N GLY A 341 4.85 -5.90 -23.82
CA GLY A 341 4.90 -7.20 -24.49
C GLY A 341 6.28 -7.86 -24.46
N GLY A 342 7.37 -7.10 -24.61
CA GLY A 342 8.72 -7.68 -24.53
C GLY A 342 9.20 -7.95 -23.10
N PHE A 343 8.42 -7.55 -22.10
CA PHE A 343 8.59 -7.92 -20.69
C PHE A 343 7.60 -9.04 -20.28
N GLY A 344 6.95 -9.70 -21.25
CA GLY A 344 6.00 -10.80 -21.04
C GLY A 344 4.56 -10.38 -20.70
N GLY A 345 4.30 -9.07 -20.59
CA GLY A 345 2.98 -8.55 -20.25
C GLY A 345 2.02 -8.44 -21.45
N ASP A 346 0.74 -8.68 -21.23
CA ASP A 346 -0.32 -8.49 -22.22
C ASP A 346 -0.91 -7.07 -22.10
N ALA A 347 -0.57 -6.20 -23.07
CA ALA A 347 -1.11 -4.84 -23.16
C ALA A 347 -2.64 -4.80 -23.36
N GLY A 348 -3.24 -5.86 -23.89
CA GLY A 348 -4.69 -6.01 -24.02
C GLY A 348 -5.41 -6.31 -22.70
N ALA A 349 -4.68 -6.78 -21.69
CA ALA A 349 -5.18 -7.19 -20.38
C ALA A 349 -4.57 -6.36 -19.24
N MET A 350 -4.55 -5.04 -19.39
CA MET A 350 -4.05 -4.11 -18.37
C MET A 350 -5.15 -3.67 -17.38
N THR A 351 -4.81 -3.68 -16.10
CA THR A 351 -5.57 -3.12 -14.99
C THR A 351 -4.77 -1.97 -14.39
N ILE A 352 -5.37 -0.79 -14.27
CA ILE A 352 -4.74 0.33 -13.55
C ILE A 352 -5.23 0.33 -12.10
N SER A 353 -4.33 0.57 -11.15
CA SER A 353 -4.62 0.62 -9.73
C SER A 353 -3.95 1.84 -9.10
N GLY A 354 -4.57 2.42 -8.09
CA GLY A 354 -3.93 3.48 -7.32
C GLY A 354 -4.64 3.76 -6.00
N THR A 355 -3.92 4.43 -5.11
CA THR A 355 -4.40 4.77 -3.77
C THR A 355 -4.29 6.27 -3.50
N SER A 356 -5.25 6.87 -2.80
CA SER A 356 -5.25 8.31 -2.50
C SER A 356 -5.26 9.17 -3.77
N ALA A 357 -4.35 10.12 -3.93
CA ALA A 357 -4.12 10.83 -5.19
C ALA A 357 -3.88 9.89 -6.39
N GLY A 358 -3.29 8.71 -6.17
CA GLY A 358 -3.16 7.66 -7.19
C GLY A 358 -4.49 7.00 -7.53
N GLY A 359 -5.39 6.84 -6.55
CA GLY A 359 -6.76 6.36 -6.76
C GLY A 359 -7.60 7.36 -7.55
N SER A 360 -7.46 8.65 -7.20
CA SER A 360 -8.02 9.75 -7.96
C SER A 360 -7.48 9.79 -9.39
N SER A 361 -6.16 9.65 -9.54
CA SER A 361 -5.47 9.58 -10.83
C SER A 361 -6.05 8.50 -11.74
N VAL A 362 -6.10 7.24 -11.29
CA VAL A 362 -6.64 6.15 -12.12
C VAL A 362 -8.13 6.32 -12.44
N HIS A 363 -8.87 7.03 -11.58
CA HIS A 363 -10.24 7.40 -11.89
C HIS A 363 -10.31 8.49 -12.98
N PHE A 364 -9.43 9.49 -12.99
CA PHE A 364 -9.32 10.44 -14.12
C PHE A 364 -8.92 9.75 -15.42
N GLN A 365 -8.02 8.77 -15.35
CA GLN A 365 -7.63 7.98 -16.52
C GLN A 365 -8.84 7.25 -17.13
N SER A 366 -9.82 6.82 -16.33
CA SER A 366 -11.01 6.10 -16.81
C SER A 366 -11.94 6.97 -17.67
N ILE A 367 -11.90 8.29 -17.49
CA ILE A 367 -12.74 9.25 -18.24
C ILE A 367 -11.97 9.98 -19.35
N TYR A 368 -10.70 9.66 -19.59
CA TYR A 368 -9.93 10.30 -20.66
C TYR A 368 -10.62 10.12 -22.02
N PRO A 369 -10.85 11.19 -22.80
CA PRO A 369 -11.67 11.11 -24.02
C PRO A 369 -11.03 10.28 -25.16
N GLY A 370 -9.70 10.21 -25.21
CA GLY A 370 -8.98 9.46 -26.25
C GLY A 370 -8.87 7.94 -26.00
N PRO A 371 -7.92 7.27 -26.70
CA PRO A 371 -7.76 5.82 -26.64
C PRO A 371 -7.48 5.31 -25.23
N ARG A 372 -8.22 4.29 -24.81
CA ARG A 372 -7.99 3.63 -23.51
C ARG A 372 -6.96 2.51 -23.66
N HIS A 373 -5.99 2.47 -22.74
CA HIS A 373 -4.90 1.47 -22.73
C HIS A 373 -5.08 0.37 -21.68
N PHE A 374 -6.26 0.30 -21.05
CA PHE A 374 -6.57 -0.62 -19.97
C PHE A 374 -8.03 -1.06 -20.02
N GLN A 375 -8.33 -2.17 -19.36
CA GLN A 375 -9.67 -2.76 -19.30
C GLN A 375 -10.35 -2.56 -17.94
N ARG A 376 -9.56 -2.37 -16.88
CA ARG A 376 -10.06 -2.37 -15.50
C ARG A 376 -9.38 -1.31 -14.65
N VAL A 377 -10.09 -0.85 -13.62
CA VAL A 377 -9.64 0.19 -12.69
C VAL A 377 -9.82 -0.29 -11.26
N ILE A 378 -8.81 -0.10 -10.42
CA ILE A 378 -8.87 -0.27 -8.97
C ILE A 378 -8.57 1.06 -8.29
N ALA A 379 -9.57 1.71 -7.69
CA ALA A 379 -9.41 3.00 -7.02
C ALA A 379 -9.59 2.85 -5.50
N SER A 380 -8.50 3.04 -4.75
CA SER A 380 -8.46 2.86 -3.29
C SER A 380 -8.37 4.20 -2.57
N SER A 381 -9.27 4.47 -1.62
CA SER A 381 -9.21 5.65 -0.74
C SER A 381 -8.96 6.96 -1.49
N GLY A 382 -9.51 7.12 -2.69
CA GLY A 382 -9.25 8.28 -3.52
C GLY A 382 -9.91 8.18 -4.89
N THR A 383 -10.54 9.27 -5.30
CA THR A 383 -11.36 9.36 -6.52
C THR A 383 -11.23 10.76 -7.12
N MET A 384 -11.48 10.96 -8.43
CA MET A 384 -12.02 12.27 -8.89
C MET A 384 -13.30 12.54 -8.08
N ILE A 385 -13.91 13.70 -7.94
CA ILE A 385 -15.00 13.97 -6.97
C ILE A 385 -14.52 13.98 -5.51
N GLY A 386 -13.74 13.00 -5.04
CA GLY A 386 -13.18 13.02 -3.67
C GLY A 386 -11.96 13.92 -3.52
N ILE A 387 -11.12 14.00 -4.56
CA ILE A 387 -9.85 14.76 -4.57
C ILE A 387 -9.75 15.59 -5.87
N GLY A 388 -10.71 16.48 -6.09
CA GLY A 388 -10.77 17.35 -7.28
C GLY A 388 -11.47 16.68 -8.47
N PRO A 389 -11.59 17.38 -9.62
CA PRO A 389 -10.81 18.54 -10.07
C PRO A 389 -11.35 19.90 -9.61
N MET A 390 -10.53 20.95 -9.65
CA MET A 390 -10.92 22.33 -9.31
C MET A 390 -10.97 23.24 -10.54
N PRO A 391 -11.87 24.25 -10.58
CA PRO A 391 -12.00 25.14 -11.73
C PRO A 391 -10.76 26.04 -11.89
N THR A 392 -10.53 26.52 -13.12
CA THR A 392 -9.42 27.44 -13.43
C THR A 392 -9.39 28.68 -12.52
N SER A 393 -10.54 29.19 -12.08
CA SER A 393 -10.61 30.33 -11.15
C SER A 393 -10.04 30.03 -9.75
N TYR A 394 -10.13 28.77 -9.29
CA TYR A 394 -9.46 28.33 -8.07
C TYR A 394 -7.94 28.25 -8.29
N GLN A 395 -7.53 27.68 -9.43
CA GLN A 395 -6.12 27.55 -9.77
C GLN A 395 -5.43 28.91 -9.96
N GLN A 396 -6.13 29.89 -10.56
CA GLN A 396 -5.61 31.26 -10.69
C GLN A 396 -5.31 31.89 -9.32
N LYS A 397 -6.19 31.72 -8.33
CA LYS A 397 -5.94 32.23 -6.97
C LYS A 397 -4.71 31.57 -6.34
N ASN A 398 -4.53 30.27 -6.55
CA ASN A 398 -3.36 29.55 -6.07
C ASN A 398 -2.09 30.02 -6.77
N PHE A 399 -2.15 30.25 -8.09
CA PHE A 399 -1.06 30.80 -8.87
C PHE A 399 -0.66 32.19 -8.38
N ASP A 400 -1.61 33.10 -8.18
CA ASP A 400 -1.35 34.45 -7.67
C ASP A 400 -0.70 34.42 -6.27
N ALA A 401 -1.24 33.59 -5.37
CA ALA A 401 -0.71 33.41 -4.03
C ALA A 401 0.70 32.80 -4.05
N TYR A 402 0.93 31.84 -4.94
CA TYR A 402 2.24 31.21 -5.15
C TYR A 402 3.25 32.23 -5.69
N MET A 403 2.89 33.02 -6.70
CA MET A 403 3.71 34.10 -7.24
C MET A 403 4.04 35.17 -6.21
N ALA A 404 3.12 35.46 -5.27
CA ALA A 404 3.38 36.36 -4.16
C ALA A 404 4.44 35.81 -3.18
N LYS A 405 4.43 34.50 -2.91
CA LYS A 405 5.43 33.84 -2.04
C LYS A 405 6.81 33.80 -2.68
N VAL A 406 6.87 33.42 -3.96
CA VAL A 406 8.13 33.21 -4.67
C VAL A 406 8.72 34.53 -5.20
N GLY A 407 7.88 35.53 -5.45
CA GLY A 407 8.29 36.84 -5.97
C GLY A 407 8.79 37.86 -4.94
N ASP A 408 8.64 37.62 -3.63
CA ASP A 408 8.97 38.61 -2.56
C ASP A 408 10.43 38.55 -2.08
N ASP A 409 11.40 38.38 -2.98
CA ASP A 409 12.84 38.44 -2.68
C ASP A 409 13.35 39.82 -2.21
N GLY A 410 12.47 40.69 -1.70
CA GLY A 410 12.78 42.01 -1.15
C GLY A 410 13.16 43.06 -2.21
N THR A 411 13.51 42.67 -3.44
CA THR A 411 14.05 43.60 -4.45
C THR A 411 13.05 43.99 -5.53
N ARG A 412 11.90 43.32 -5.64
CA ARG A 412 11.06 43.35 -6.87
C ARG A 412 9.65 43.91 -6.76
N ARG A 413 9.18 44.34 -5.57
CA ARG A 413 7.82 44.92 -5.39
C ARG A 413 7.48 46.12 -6.30
N ARG A 414 8.45 46.72 -7.01
CA ARG A 414 8.23 47.95 -7.80
C ARG A 414 7.76 47.74 -9.25
N ARG A 415 7.54 46.51 -9.75
CA ARG A 415 7.16 46.27 -11.18
C ARG A 415 5.81 45.56 -11.39
N THR A 416 4.84 45.73 -10.49
CA THR A 416 3.55 45.01 -10.53
C THR A 416 2.45 45.60 -11.42
N ARG A 417 2.69 46.65 -12.22
CA ARG A 417 1.69 47.13 -13.21
C ARG A 417 2.16 46.86 -14.64
N GLY A 418 1.57 45.85 -15.27
CA GLY A 418 1.72 45.58 -16.71
C GLY A 418 2.71 44.48 -17.10
N ARG A 419 2.94 43.45 -16.27
CA ARG A 419 3.70 42.26 -16.70
C ARG A 419 2.94 41.57 -17.83
N ASP A 420 3.64 41.24 -18.91
CA ASP A 420 3.18 40.26 -19.90
C ASP A 420 2.99 38.92 -19.18
N ALA A 421 1.90 38.21 -19.45
CA ALA A 421 1.62 36.88 -18.91
C ALA A 421 2.83 35.94 -19.07
N LEU A 422 3.52 36.05 -20.20
CA LEU A 422 4.71 35.25 -20.51
C LEU A 422 5.90 35.57 -19.60
N ASP A 423 6.02 36.78 -19.06
CA ASP A 423 7.12 37.14 -18.16
C ASP A 423 7.00 36.46 -16.79
N MET A 424 5.77 36.21 -16.32
CA MET A 424 5.54 35.48 -15.06
C MET A 424 5.91 34.00 -15.21
N VAL A 425 5.53 33.37 -16.32
CA VAL A 425 5.93 31.99 -16.62
C VAL A 425 7.45 31.89 -16.78
N ARG A 426 8.09 32.83 -17.50
CA ARG A 426 9.56 32.89 -17.62
C ARG A 426 10.24 33.03 -16.27
N GLN A 427 9.69 33.85 -15.37
CA GLN A 427 10.22 33.98 -14.01
C GLN A 427 10.18 32.62 -13.30
N LEU A 428 9.04 31.91 -13.38
CA LEU A 428 8.93 30.59 -12.78
C LEU A 428 9.87 29.56 -13.43
N GLN A 429 10.11 29.63 -14.74
CA GLN A 429 11.05 28.75 -15.44
C GLN A 429 12.51 28.96 -15.04
N GLN A 430 12.87 30.15 -14.55
CA GLN A 430 14.25 30.49 -14.16
C GLN A 430 14.57 30.15 -12.70
N LEU A 431 13.57 29.80 -11.89
CA LEU A 431 13.80 29.47 -10.49
C LEU A 431 14.49 28.12 -10.33
N PRO A 432 15.42 27.97 -9.38
CA PRO A 432 15.88 26.67 -8.94
C PRO A 432 14.68 25.79 -8.55
N VAL A 433 14.76 24.50 -8.87
CA VAL A 433 13.63 23.59 -8.64
C VAL A 433 13.32 23.41 -7.16
N ASP A 434 14.33 23.45 -6.29
CA ASP A 434 14.13 23.39 -4.84
C ASP A 434 13.33 24.60 -4.33
N ASP A 435 13.59 25.79 -4.87
CA ASP A 435 12.84 27.02 -4.56
C ASP A 435 11.41 26.97 -5.11
N MET A 436 11.14 26.13 -6.12
CA MET A 436 9.78 25.91 -6.63
C MET A 436 8.97 25.01 -5.69
N VAL A 437 9.56 23.92 -5.19
CA VAL A 437 8.80 22.92 -4.43
C VAL A 437 8.76 23.21 -2.93
N THR A 438 9.71 23.98 -2.39
CA THR A 438 9.77 24.31 -0.95
C THR A 438 8.61 25.19 -0.45
N PRO A 439 8.17 26.25 -1.16
CA PRO A 439 7.08 27.13 -0.70
C PRO A 439 5.69 26.49 -0.74
N VAL A 440 5.59 25.27 -1.27
CA VAL A 440 4.37 24.49 -1.31
C VAL A 440 3.87 24.30 0.12
N THR A 441 2.73 24.91 0.44
CA THR A 441 2.00 24.53 1.65
C THR A 441 1.56 23.09 1.46
N THR A 442 1.49 22.31 2.54
CA THR A 442 1.07 20.90 2.54
C THR A 442 -0.42 20.71 2.19
N ASP A 443 -1.01 21.63 1.43
CA ASP A 443 -2.35 21.50 0.87
C ASP A 443 -2.31 20.68 -0.41
N ILE A 444 -3.46 20.12 -0.78
CA ILE A 444 -3.61 19.29 -1.98
C ILE A 444 -3.47 20.16 -3.23
N TYR A 445 -2.66 19.70 -4.18
CA TYR A 445 -2.65 20.25 -5.54
C TYR A 445 -3.68 19.51 -6.38
N TYR A 446 -4.83 20.12 -6.61
CA TYR A 446 -5.90 19.48 -7.34
C TYR A 446 -5.64 19.48 -8.85
N PRO A 447 -6.07 18.42 -9.58
CA PRO A 447 -6.27 18.49 -11.02
C PRO A 447 -7.18 19.67 -11.40
N VAL A 448 -6.97 20.24 -12.58
CA VAL A 448 -7.74 21.39 -13.09
C VAL A 448 -8.82 20.93 -14.06
N VAL A 449 -9.98 21.59 -14.03
CA VAL A 449 -10.97 21.55 -15.12
C VAL A 449 -10.38 22.31 -16.30
N ASP A 450 -9.83 21.60 -17.28
CA ASP A 450 -9.11 22.16 -18.44
C ASP A 450 -9.99 22.33 -19.69
N ASP A 451 -11.25 21.90 -19.63
CA ASP A 451 -12.22 21.93 -20.73
C ASP A 451 -11.83 21.13 -21.99
N GLU A 452 -10.73 20.36 -21.93
CA GLU A 452 -10.29 19.45 -23.00
C GLU A 452 -10.44 17.99 -22.57
N TRP A 453 -9.74 17.58 -21.51
CA TRP A 453 -9.91 16.28 -20.87
C TRP A 453 -11.04 16.35 -19.84
N ILE A 454 -10.92 17.29 -18.90
CA ILE A 454 -11.84 17.45 -17.79
C ILE A 454 -12.75 18.63 -18.10
N LYS A 455 -13.92 18.33 -18.66
CA LYS A 455 -14.92 19.35 -19.05
C LYS A 455 -15.59 19.99 -17.83
N GLY A 456 -15.86 21.29 -17.91
CA GLY A 456 -16.79 21.95 -16.99
C GLY A 456 -18.14 21.24 -16.95
N GLY A 457 -18.77 21.21 -15.77
CA GLY A 457 -20.04 20.49 -15.58
C GLY A 457 -19.93 18.96 -15.62
N TYR A 458 -18.73 18.38 -15.49
CA TYR A 458 -18.52 16.91 -15.44
C TYR A 458 -19.39 16.16 -14.41
N LEU A 459 -19.91 16.87 -13.40
CA LEU A 459 -20.85 16.34 -12.40
C LEU A 459 -22.32 16.48 -12.81
N GLN A 460 -22.66 17.48 -13.61
CA GLN A 460 -24.04 17.84 -13.95
C GLN A 460 -24.55 17.02 -15.14
N ASP A 461 -23.64 16.50 -15.96
CA ASP A 461 -23.98 15.73 -17.16
C ASP A 461 -23.75 14.22 -16.95
N LEU A 462 -24.42 13.66 -15.93
CA LEU A 462 -24.36 12.24 -15.61
C LEU A 462 -25.01 11.36 -16.69
N GLU A 463 -25.94 11.94 -17.47
CA GLU A 463 -26.63 11.30 -18.59
C GLU A 463 -25.79 11.24 -19.88
N THR A 464 -24.72 12.03 -19.98
CA THR A 464 -23.76 11.88 -21.08
C THR A 464 -22.72 10.81 -20.73
N PRO A 465 -22.47 9.85 -21.63
CA PRO A 465 -21.37 8.91 -21.47
C PRO A 465 -20.08 9.64 -21.13
N ARG A 466 -19.43 9.30 -20.01
CA ARG A 466 -18.16 9.94 -19.60
C ARG A 466 -17.07 9.77 -20.65
N ARG A 467 -17.20 8.74 -21.50
CA ARG A 467 -16.42 8.52 -22.70
C ARG A 467 -17.34 8.55 -23.93
N GLU A 468 -16.88 9.11 -25.03
CA GLU A 468 -17.63 9.18 -26.29
C GLU A 468 -18.07 7.79 -26.80
N ASP A 469 -17.29 6.73 -26.51
CA ASP A 469 -17.59 5.35 -26.92
C ASP A 469 -18.58 4.62 -26.00
N GLY A 470 -18.97 5.23 -24.87
CA GLY A 470 -19.83 4.62 -23.85
C GLY A 470 -19.25 3.39 -23.15
N ASN A 471 -18.00 3.03 -23.43
CA ASN A 471 -17.38 1.80 -22.93
C ASN A 471 -16.61 2.12 -21.65
N GLU A 472 -17.24 1.96 -20.50
CA GLU A 472 -16.58 2.12 -19.20
C GLU A 472 -15.82 0.83 -18.79
N PRO A 473 -14.67 0.95 -18.11
CA PRO A 473 -13.90 -0.21 -17.64
C PRO A 473 -14.65 -0.97 -16.52
N ASP A 474 -14.25 -2.21 -16.23
CA ASP A 474 -14.64 -2.83 -14.97
C ASP A 474 -14.01 -2.03 -13.82
N LEU A 475 -14.74 -1.84 -12.70
CA LEU A 475 -14.30 -1.00 -11.59
C LEU A 475 -14.33 -1.76 -10.27
N MET A 476 -13.22 -1.76 -9.55
CA MET A 476 -13.16 -2.10 -8.13
C MET A 476 -12.81 -0.84 -7.34
N ILE A 477 -13.64 -0.46 -6.37
CA ILE A 477 -13.52 0.83 -5.70
C ILE A 477 -13.86 0.72 -4.22
N GLY A 478 -13.12 1.43 -3.38
CA GLY A 478 -13.33 1.35 -1.94
C GLY A 478 -12.45 2.30 -1.16
N ALA A 479 -12.58 2.25 0.17
CA ALA A 479 -11.85 3.10 1.09
C ALA A 479 -11.52 2.36 2.39
N CYS A 480 -10.68 2.94 3.21
CA CYS A 480 -10.34 2.42 4.53
C CYS A 480 -11.38 2.88 5.56
N ALA A 481 -11.58 2.08 6.61
CA ALA A 481 -12.58 2.36 7.63
C ALA A 481 -12.20 3.56 8.53
N TYR A 482 -10.90 3.90 8.60
CA TYR A 482 -10.36 4.99 9.40
C TYR A 482 -9.54 5.98 8.56
N GLU A 483 -10.20 6.79 7.72
CA GLU A 483 -9.54 7.84 6.92
C GLU A 483 -9.24 9.11 7.74
N GLN A 484 -9.62 9.14 9.01
CA GLN A 484 -9.53 10.33 9.87
C GLN A 484 -8.10 10.68 10.28
N ASP A 485 -7.12 9.78 10.14
CA ASP A 485 -5.72 10.13 10.37
C ASP A 485 -5.25 11.21 9.39
N LEU A 486 -5.55 11.02 8.11
CA LEU A 486 -5.23 11.99 7.07
C LEU A 486 -6.05 13.27 7.25
N THR A 487 -7.36 13.19 7.42
CA THR A 487 -8.19 14.40 7.49
C THR A 487 -7.91 15.20 8.76
N THR A 488 -7.64 14.55 9.90
CA THR A 488 -7.17 15.27 11.10
C THR A 488 -5.89 16.04 10.78
N THR A 489 -4.93 15.41 10.08
CA THR A 489 -3.67 16.06 9.71
C THR A 489 -3.91 17.29 8.83
N ILE A 490 -4.83 17.22 7.87
CA ILE A 490 -5.18 18.36 6.99
C ILE A 490 -5.82 19.52 7.77
N LEU A 491 -6.55 19.24 8.85
CA LEU A 491 -7.20 20.24 9.70
C LEU A 491 -6.27 20.85 10.76
N MET A 492 -5.03 20.37 10.86
CA MET A 492 -4.01 20.89 11.76
C MET A 492 -3.01 21.76 11.01
N ASP A 493 -2.56 22.83 11.66
CA ASP A 493 -1.40 23.58 11.24
C ASP A 493 -0.14 22.74 11.52
N MET A 494 0.58 22.36 10.46
CA MET A 494 1.72 21.44 10.56
C MET A 494 2.89 21.99 11.38
N GLY A 495 3.08 23.32 11.41
CA GLY A 495 4.16 23.95 12.16
C GLY A 495 3.89 23.99 13.66
N THR A 496 2.68 24.40 14.06
CA THR A 496 2.29 24.58 15.46
C THR A 496 1.60 23.35 16.06
N ARG A 497 1.18 22.40 15.22
CA ARG A 497 0.31 21.25 15.55
C ARG A 497 -1.01 21.66 16.22
N GLN A 498 -1.43 22.91 16.03
CA GLN A 498 -2.72 23.41 16.52
C GLN A 498 -3.78 23.27 15.44
N PRO A 499 -5.06 23.02 15.80
CA PRO A 499 -6.12 23.01 14.81
C PRO A 499 -6.26 24.38 14.16
N HIS A 500 -6.58 24.39 12.87
CA HIS A 500 -6.98 25.62 12.20
C HIS A 500 -8.27 26.18 12.81
N ALA A 501 -8.50 27.48 12.63
CA ALA A 501 -9.77 28.10 13.02
C ALA A 501 -10.94 27.51 12.22
N ASP A 502 -12.14 27.45 12.79
CA ASP A 502 -13.31 26.82 12.16
C ASP A 502 -13.63 27.37 10.76
N ASP A 503 -13.50 28.68 10.55
CA ASP A 503 -13.71 29.28 9.23
C ASP A 503 -12.66 28.81 8.19
N HIS A 504 -11.42 28.57 8.64
CA HIS A 504 -10.38 28.00 7.80
C HIS A 504 -10.64 26.51 7.54
N ILE A 505 -11.07 25.74 8.56
CA ILE A 505 -11.52 24.34 8.42
C ILE A 505 -12.64 24.26 7.37
N ARG A 506 -13.68 25.09 7.49
CA ARG A 506 -14.79 25.17 6.52
C ARG A 506 -14.28 25.48 5.11
N GLY A 507 -13.35 26.42 4.97
CA GLY A 507 -12.72 26.73 3.69
C GLY A 507 -11.97 25.54 3.08
N LYS A 508 -11.25 24.76 3.89
CA LYS A 508 -10.61 23.52 3.43
C LYS A 508 -11.63 22.49 3.00
N LEU A 509 -12.67 22.25 3.81
CA LEU A 509 -13.75 21.32 3.49
C LEU A 509 -14.47 21.72 2.20
N PHE A 510 -14.76 23.01 2.01
CA PHE A 510 -15.34 23.54 0.78
C PHE A 510 -14.54 23.13 -0.45
N ASN A 511 -13.20 23.18 -0.41
CA ASN A 511 -12.38 22.78 -1.56
C ASN A 511 -12.50 21.29 -1.91
N PHE A 512 -12.67 20.42 -0.92
CA PHE A 512 -12.93 19.00 -1.17
C PHE A 512 -14.33 18.75 -1.73
N PHE A 513 -15.31 19.60 -1.42
CA PHE A 513 -16.71 19.34 -1.73
C PHE A 513 -17.23 20.10 -2.95
N ALA A 514 -16.62 21.24 -3.27
CA ALA A 514 -16.99 22.06 -4.43
C ALA A 514 -16.88 21.30 -5.77
N SER A 515 -16.13 20.20 -5.80
CA SER A 515 -15.87 19.35 -6.96
C SER A 515 -16.57 17.99 -6.89
N ASN A 516 -17.38 17.72 -5.86
CA ASN A 516 -17.88 16.37 -5.65
C ASN A 516 -19.27 16.10 -6.23
N GLY A 517 -20.10 17.13 -6.37
CA GLY A 517 -21.49 17.00 -6.83
C GLY A 517 -22.38 16.16 -5.93
N MET A 518 -21.98 15.94 -4.66
CA MET A 518 -22.74 15.23 -3.61
C MET A 518 -23.29 16.19 -2.54
N VAL A 519 -22.91 17.46 -2.60
CA VAL A 519 -23.27 18.51 -1.65
C VAL A 519 -23.87 19.68 -2.43
N ALA A 520 -25.21 19.70 -2.51
CA ALA A 520 -26.00 20.60 -3.35
C ALA A 520 -25.68 22.10 -3.20
N ASP A 521 -25.44 22.57 -1.97
CA ASP A 521 -25.05 23.95 -1.69
C ASP A 521 -23.80 23.98 -0.80
N ALA A 522 -22.65 23.82 -1.43
CA ALA A 522 -21.35 23.96 -0.76
C ALA A 522 -21.18 25.35 -0.09
N GLY A 523 -21.93 26.38 -0.51
CA GLY A 523 -21.89 27.72 0.10
C GLY A 523 -22.67 27.82 1.42
N ALA A 524 -23.77 27.09 1.57
CA ALA A 524 -24.57 27.00 2.81
C ALA A 524 -24.11 25.86 3.75
N PHE A 525 -22.90 25.34 3.53
CA PHE A 525 -22.41 24.09 4.09
C PHE A 525 -21.73 24.20 5.46
N PRO A 526 -21.85 23.17 6.33
CA PRO A 526 -22.77 22.04 6.22
C PRO A 526 -24.21 22.49 6.41
N SER A 527 -25.14 21.85 5.69
CA SER A 527 -26.57 22.02 5.95
C SER A 527 -26.86 21.71 7.44
N PRO A 528 -27.85 22.36 8.08
CA PRO A 528 -28.09 22.15 9.51
C PRO A 528 -28.28 20.68 9.91
N HIS A 529 -28.93 19.88 9.07
CA HIS A 529 -29.13 18.44 9.34
C HIS A 529 -27.83 17.64 9.29
N ILE A 530 -26.95 17.88 8.30
CA ILE A 530 -25.63 17.24 8.25
C ILE A 530 -24.76 17.71 9.42
N ALA A 531 -24.84 18.99 9.77
CA ALA A 531 -24.14 19.52 10.92
C ALA A 531 -24.59 18.81 12.21
N ASP A 532 -25.90 18.56 12.39
CA ASP A 532 -26.43 17.82 13.53
C ASP A 532 -25.98 16.34 13.53
N ASP A 533 -26.03 15.66 12.38
CA ASP A 533 -25.61 14.26 12.22
C ASP A 533 -24.14 14.00 12.63
N TYR A 534 -23.28 15.00 12.45
CA TYR A 534 -21.87 14.96 12.83
C TYR A 534 -21.59 15.69 14.17
N GLY A 535 -22.59 16.26 14.84
CA GLY A 535 -22.40 16.98 16.11
C GLY A 535 -21.65 18.31 15.97
N LEU A 536 -21.72 18.93 14.80
CA LEU A 536 -21.05 20.19 14.46
C LEU A 536 -21.83 21.43 14.93
N THR A 537 -23.16 21.35 15.11
CA THR A 537 -24.00 22.54 15.39
C THR A 537 -23.64 23.29 16.67
N ALA A 538 -23.23 22.57 17.72
CA ALA A 538 -22.80 23.18 18.99
C ALA A 538 -21.39 23.78 18.91
N THR A 539 -20.57 23.33 17.95
CA THR A 539 -19.12 23.60 17.93
C THR A 539 -18.74 24.77 17.04
N LEU A 540 -19.59 25.15 16.08
CA LEU A 540 -19.42 26.32 15.19
C LEU A 540 -19.23 27.68 15.90
N LYS A 541 -19.29 27.74 17.23
CA LYS A 541 -19.12 28.96 18.04
C LYS A 541 -17.74 29.07 18.69
N THR A 542 -16.95 27.99 18.73
CA THR A 542 -15.66 27.95 19.43
C THR A 542 -14.65 27.17 18.59
N PRO A 543 -13.70 27.85 17.94
CA PRO A 543 -12.68 27.20 17.15
C PRO A 543 -11.93 26.14 17.94
N SER A 544 -11.59 25.03 17.26
CA SER A 544 -10.63 24.00 17.67
C SER A 544 -11.05 22.92 18.69
N ALA A 545 -12.25 22.94 19.28
CA ALA A 545 -12.71 21.83 20.13
C ALA A 545 -13.27 20.62 19.35
N ALA A 546 -13.59 20.80 18.06
CA ALA A 546 -14.37 19.85 17.25
C ALA A 546 -13.61 19.24 16.07
N VAL A 547 -12.29 19.15 16.16
CA VAL A 547 -11.46 18.60 15.07
C VAL A 547 -11.88 17.18 14.70
N ALA A 548 -12.20 16.34 15.69
CA ALA A 548 -12.58 14.96 15.43
C ALA A 548 -13.91 14.84 14.63
N PRO A 549 -15.01 15.51 15.02
CA PRO A 549 -16.21 15.62 14.18
C PRO A 549 -15.94 16.13 12.76
N TRP A 550 -15.15 17.19 12.61
CA TRP A 550 -14.80 17.73 11.30
C TRP A 550 -13.98 16.74 10.46
N ALA A 551 -13.03 16.04 11.09
CA ALA A 551 -12.20 15.04 10.45
C ALA A 551 -13.02 13.81 10.02
N GLU A 552 -13.96 13.34 10.85
CA GLU A 552 -14.89 12.25 10.50
C GLU A 552 -15.74 12.62 9.29
N PHE A 553 -16.30 13.83 9.31
CA PHE A 553 -17.13 14.32 8.23
C PHE A 553 -16.35 14.46 6.91
N MET A 554 -15.17 15.08 6.99
CA MET A 554 -14.26 15.20 5.85
C MET A 554 -13.85 13.83 5.31
N ALA A 555 -13.57 12.87 6.20
CA ALA A 555 -13.21 11.51 5.83
C ALA A 555 -14.33 10.77 5.10
N ASP A 556 -15.57 10.98 5.52
CA ASP A 556 -16.74 10.41 4.84
C ASP A 556 -16.90 10.99 3.43
N VAL A 557 -16.94 12.32 3.32
CA VAL A 557 -17.26 12.98 2.05
C VAL A 557 -16.09 12.92 1.04
N ALA A 558 -14.84 12.90 1.49
CA ALA A 558 -13.69 12.83 0.59
C ALA A 558 -13.31 11.41 0.15
N PHE A 559 -13.62 10.37 0.96
CA PHE A 559 -13.08 9.03 0.75
C PHE A 559 -14.10 7.91 0.84
N ARG A 560 -14.98 7.88 1.86
CA ARG A 560 -15.83 6.71 2.13
C ARG A 560 -17.16 6.71 1.37
N ILE A 561 -17.74 7.88 1.12
CA ILE A 561 -18.98 8.06 0.34
C ILE A 561 -18.74 8.08 -1.17
N PRO A 562 -17.68 8.74 -1.72
CA PRO A 562 -17.45 8.77 -3.16
C PRO A 562 -17.48 7.40 -3.87
N PRO A 563 -16.87 6.32 -3.34
CA PRO A 563 -16.99 4.98 -3.92
C PRO A 563 -18.44 4.54 -4.18
N LEU A 564 -19.34 4.81 -3.23
CA LEU A 564 -20.75 4.46 -3.34
C LEU A 564 -21.45 5.33 -4.39
N HIS A 565 -21.22 6.64 -4.33
CA HIS A 565 -21.81 7.58 -5.29
C HIS A 565 -21.40 7.26 -6.73
N ILE A 566 -20.10 7.01 -6.95
CA ILE A 566 -19.56 6.63 -8.26
C ILE A 566 -20.14 5.29 -8.71
N ALA A 567 -20.17 4.28 -7.83
CA ALA A 567 -20.67 2.96 -8.18
C ALA A 567 -22.15 2.98 -8.57
N LEU A 568 -22.97 3.83 -7.94
CA LEU A 568 -24.38 4.02 -8.27
C LEU A 568 -24.61 4.65 -9.66
N GLN A 569 -23.64 5.41 -10.16
CA GLN A 569 -23.74 6.13 -11.44
C GLN A 569 -23.03 5.41 -12.59
N HIS A 570 -22.24 4.40 -12.29
CA HIS A 570 -21.45 3.68 -13.28
C HIS A 570 -22.35 2.80 -14.14
N ARG A 571 -22.36 3.03 -15.46
CA ARG A 571 -23.31 2.43 -16.41
C ARG A 571 -23.13 0.93 -16.57
N ARG A 572 -21.89 0.46 -16.40
CA ARG A 572 -21.53 -0.96 -16.50
C ARG A 572 -21.84 -1.70 -15.19
N ALA A 573 -23.12 -1.77 -14.81
CA ALA A 573 -23.57 -2.34 -13.53
C ALA A 573 -23.04 -3.76 -13.21
N SER A 574 -22.74 -4.58 -14.23
CA SER A 574 -22.26 -5.96 -14.01
C SER A 574 -20.79 -6.08 -13.58
N GLY A 575 -20.00 -5.01 -13.63
CA GLY A 575 -18.54 -5.03 -13.40
C GLY A 575 -18.06 -4.15 -12.25
N VAL A 576 -18.97 -3.62 -11.43
CA VAL A 576 -18.63 -2.69 -10.34
C VAL A 576 -18.62 -3.42 -9.00
N LEU A 577 -17.46 -3.41 -8.35
CA LEU A 577 -17.20 -4.03 -7.06
C LEU A 577 -16.89 -2.95 -6.03
N VAL A 578 -17.65 -2.93 -4.93
CA VAL A 578 -17.39 -2.00 -3.82
C VAL A 578 -16.81 -2.74 -2.63
N TYR A 579 -15.81 -2.14 -1.98
CA TYR A 579 -15.20 -2.70 -0.78
C TYR A 579 -14.92 -1.66 0.31
N ASN A 580 -14.70 -2.15 1.52
CA ASN A 580 -14.18 -1.43 2.69
C ASN A 580 -12.94 -2.15 3.24
N ILE A 581 -12.01 -1.41 3.82
CA ILE A 581 -10.83 -1.99 4.49
C ILE A 581 -10.93 -1.74 5.99
N GLU A 582 -11.14 -2.80 6.76
CA GLU A 582 -11.06 -2.82 8.23
C GLU A 582 -9.77 -3.47 8.74
N ALA A 583 -8.95 -4.05 7.86
CA ALA A 583 -7.62 -4.54 8.21
C ALA A 583 -6.75 -3.38 8.73
N THR A 584 -6.08 -3.60 9.86
CA THR A 584 -5.49 -2.52 10.66
C THR A 584 -3.98 -2.46 10.51
N ASN A 585 -3.42 -1.26 10.62
CA ASN A 585 -2.00 -1.01 10.67
C ASN A 585 -1.32 -1.74 11.83
N PRO A 586 -0.36 -2.65 11.55
CA PRO A 586 0.34 -3.39 12.59
C PRO A 586 1.61 -2.68 13.10
N TYR A 587 2.01 -1.55 12.51
CA TYR A 587 3.28 -0.92 12.82
C TYR A 587 3.15 0.21 13.84
N HIS A 588 4.00 0.18 14.87
CA HIS A 588 3.87 1.03 16.05
C HIS A 588 4.50 2.43 15.90
N ASN A 589 5.40 2.64 14.92
CA ASN A 589 6.05 3.94 14.72
C ASN A 589 5.13 5.00 14.10
N TRP A 590 3.87 4.63 13.82
CA TRP A 590 2.80 5.59 13.55
C TRP A 590 1.70 5.56 14.63
N PRO A 591 1.94 6.14 15.83
CA PRO A 591 1.06 5.96 16.98
C PRO A 591 -0.40 6.40 16.78
N SER A 592 -0.65 7.43 15.96
CA SER A 592 -2.01 7.91 15.68
C SER A 592 -2.86 6.95 14.84
N SER A 593 -2.21 6.02 14.14
CA SER A 593 -2.81 5.11 13.16
C SER A 593 -2.61 3.63 13.52
N TYR A 594 -1.72 3.31 14.48
CA TYR A 594 -1.50 1.96 14.98
C TYR A 594 -2.81 1.31 15.47
N GLY A 595 -3.06 0.07 15.03
CA GLY A 595 -4.28 -0.66 15.36
C GLY A 595 -5.55 -0.11 14.69
N ARG A 596 -5.42 0.75 13.68
CA ARG A 596 -6.55 1.29 12.90
C ARG A 596 -6.37 1.02 11.41
N ALA A 597 -7.47 0.92 10.67
CA ALA A 597 -7.45 0.78 9.21
C ALA A 597 -7.27 2.15 8.56
N ASN A 598 -6.05 2.68 8.68
CA ASN A 598 -5.74 4.06 8.37
C ASN A 598 -5.61 4.35 6.87
N HIS A 599 -5.57 5.62 6.46
CA HIS A 599 -5.48 5.99 5.05
C HIS A 599 -4.31 5.27 4.33
N ALA A 600 -4.58 4.72 3.15
CA ALA A 600 -3.62 4.00 2.31
C ALA A 600 -3.00 2.73 2.91
N ILE A 601 -3.53 2.18 4.01
CA ILE A 601 -2.99 0.95 4.61
C ILE A 601 -3.06 -0.26 3.67
N SER A 602 -3.97 -0.23 2.68
CA SER A 602 -4.08 -1.20 1.59
C SER A 602 -2.76 -1.48 0.88
N ASP A 603 -1.94 -0.44 0.71
CA ASP A 603 -0.70 -0.54 -0.05
C ASP A 603 0.30 -1.45 0.68
N LEU A 604 0.40 -1.31 2.01
CA LEU A 604 1.28 -2.16 2.82
C LEU A 604 0.86 -3.63 2.77
N PHE A 605 -0.44 -3.91 2.62
CA PHE A 605 -0.95 -5.27 2.46
C PHE A 605 -0.74 -5.81 1.04
N LEU A 606 -0.97 -5.00 0.01
CA LEU A 606 -0.81 -5.40 -1.39
C LEU A 606 0.66 -5.74 -1.69
N PHE A 607 1.58 -4.87 -1.28
CA PHE A 607 3.01 -5.02 -1.50
C PHE A 607 3.70 -5.86 -0.42
N ASN A 608 3.04 -6.15 0.70
CA ASN A 608 3.62 -6.88 1.85
C ASN A 608 4.90 -6.20 2.35
N ALA A 609 4.83 -4.89 2.56
CA ALA A 609 6.00 -4.08 2.91
C ALA A 609 6.51 -4.41 4.33
N ALA A 610 7.82 -4.66 4.48
CA ALA A 610 8.48 -4.91 5.77
C ALA A 610 7.75 -5.93 6.70
N PRO A 611 7.43 -7.15 6.22
CA PRO A 611 6.64 -8.12 6.98
C PRO A 611 7.37 -8.65 8.21
N ASP A 612 8.71 -8.60 8.22
CA ASP A 612 9.56 -8.93 9.35
C ASP A 612 9.45 -7.91 10.51
N GLN A 613 9.03 -6.67 10.21
CA GLN A 613 8.81 -5.61 11.20
C GLN A 613 7.41 -5.70 11.86
N VAL A 614 6.55 -6.61 11.40
CA VAL A 614 5.24 -6.85 12.01
C VAL A 614 5.42 -7.56 13.36
N PRO A 615 4.86 -7.00 14.46
CA PRO A 615 4.90 -7.63 15.78
C PRO A 615 4.39 -9.07 15.74
N ALA A 616 5.06 -9.98 16.45
CA ALA A 616 4.85 -11.41 16.33
C ALA A 616 3.39 -11.83 16.57
N GLU A 617 2.73 -11.18 17.52
CA GLU A 617 1.34 -11.36 17.91
C GLU A 617 0.31 -10.89 16.87
N LEU A 618 0.72 -10.04 15.90
CA LEU A 618 -0.14 -9.52 14.83
C LEU A 618 0.08 -10.21 13.48
N ARG A 619 1.10 -11.08 13.35
CA ARG A 619 1.52 -11.66 12.07
C ARG A 619 0.44 -12.46 11.37
N ASP A 620 -0.32 -13.28 12.10
CA ASP A 620 -1.40 -14.08 11.51
C ASP A 620 -2.52 -13.18 10.97
N GLY A 621 -2.85 -12.12 11.71
CA GLY A 621 -3.83 -11.11 11.31
C GLY A 621 -3.40 -10.36 10.05
N TYR A 622 -2.15 -9.90 10.03
CA TYR A 622 -1.53 -9.20 8.90
C TYR A 622 -1.41 -10.10 7.66
N GLY A 623 -0.86 -11.30 7.81
CA GLY A 623 -0.67 -12.24 6.70
C GLY A 623 -1.99 -12.65 6.05
N GLY A 624 -3.05 -12.78 6.86
CA GLY A 624 -4.39 -12.99 6.34
C GLY A 624 -4.95 -11.80 5.54
N ALA A 625 -4.74 -10.56 6.00
CA ALA A 625 -5.14 -9.37 5.24
C ALA A 625 -4.36 -9.23 3.91
N VAL A 626 -3.05 -9.50 3.93
CA VAL A 626 -2.19 -9.57 2.74
C VAL A 626 -2.76 -10.59 1.74
N ALA A 627 -3.10 -11.80 2.20
CA ALA A 627 -3.64 -12.85 1.34
C ALA A 627 -4.99 -12.46 0.71
N GLN A 628 -5.89 -11.84 1.48
CA GLN A 628 -7.20 -11.41 0.98
C GLN A 628 -7.05 -10.32 -0.10
N ILE A 629 -6.31 -9.26 0.19
CA ILE A 629 -6.14 -8.11 -0.74
C ILE A 629 -5.44 -8.57 -2.02
N ARG A 630 -4.35 -9.34 -1.91
CA ARG A 630 -3.66 -9.88 -3.11
C ARG A 630 -4.59 -10.74 -3.94
N SER A 631 -5.31 -11.67 -3.33
CA SER A 631 -6.24 -12.55 -4.04
C SER A 631 -7.29 -11.76 -4.83
N ALA A 632 -7.89 -10.73 -4.21
CA ALA A 632 -8.88 -9.89 -4.87
C ALA A 632 -8.30 -9.11 -6.06
N TRP A 633 -7.15 -8.46 -5.89
CA TRP A 633 -6.50 -7.69 -6.94
C TRP A 633 -6.08 -8.57 -8.12
N LEU A 634 -5.44 -9.72 -7.83
CA LEU A 634 -4.97 -10.66 -8.85
C LEU A 634 -6.13 -11.27 -9.64
N ARG A 635 -7.20 -11.73 -8.97
CA ARG A 635 -8.40 -12.24 -9.64
C ARG A 635 -9.00 -11.18 -10.55
N PHE A 636 -9.12 -9.95 -10.06
CA PHE A 636 -9.66 -8.84 -10.84
C PHE A 636 -8.80 -8.52 -12.07
N CYS A 637 -7.46 -8.54 -11.95
CA CYS A 637 -6.55 -8.39 -13.10
C CYS A 637 -6.79 -9.45 -14.19
N HIS A 638 -7.15 -10.67 -13.79
CA HIS A 638 -7.49 -11.79 -14.67
C HIS A 638 -8.95 -11.77 -15.18
N GLY A 639 -9.72 -10.71 -14.88
CA GLY A 639 -11.14 -10.62 -15.26
C GLY A 639 -12.07 -11.54 -14.47
N ILE A 640 -11.60 -12.05 -13.35
CA ILE A 640 -12.36 -12.89 -12.43
C ILE A 640 -12.89 -11.98 -11.33
N LEU A 641 -14.22 -11.89 -11.20
CA LEU A 641 -14.82 -11.12 -10.10
C LEU A 641 -14.53 -11.85 -8.77
N PRO A 642 -13.84 -11.22 -7.80
CA PRO A 642 -13.56 -11.82 -6.50
C PRO A 642 -14.80 -11.99 -5.61
N TRP A 643 -15.84 -11.19 -5.83
CA TRP A 643 -17.16 -11.31 -5.22
C TRP A 643 -18.24 -10.77 -6.17
N PRO A 644 -19.55 -10.98 -5.87
CA PRO A 644 -20.61 -10.50 -6.74
C PRO A 644 -20.64 -8.97 -6.87
N PRO A 645 -21.01 -8.40 -8.04
CA PRO A 645 -21.07 -6.97 -8.25
C PRO A 645 -22.20 -6.30 -7.45
N LEU A 646 -22.02 -5.00 -7.21
CA LEU A 646 -22.97 -4.15 -6.49
C LEU A 646 -24.35 -4.16 -7.17
N ARG A 647 -25.41 -4.16 -6.36
CA ARG A 647 -26.82 -4.13 -6.77
C ARG A 647 -27.58 -3.11 -5.93
N THR A 648 -28.66 -2.60 -6.51
CA THR A 648 -29.57 -1.62 -5.88
C THR A 648 -31.01 -2.13 -5.81
N THR A 649 -31.20 -3.43 -5.64
CA THR A 649 -32.53 -4.08 -5.62
C THR A 649 -33.27 -3.78 -4.31
N ASP A 650 -34.57 -3.49 -4.38
CA ASP A 650 -35.43 -3.29 -3.21
C ASP A 650 -34.98 -2.17 -2.24
N GLY A 651 -34.24 -1.17 -2.75
CA GLY A 651 -33.73 -0.05 -1.95
C GLY A 651 -32.48 -0.37 -1.11
N THR A 652 -31.98 -1.61 -1.16
CA THR A 652 -30.72 -1.98 -0.53
C THR A 652 -29.53 -1.61 -1.43
N LEU A 653 -28.36 -1.42 -0.82
CA LEU A 653 -27.12 -1.11 -1.53
C LEU A 653 -26.05 -2.14 -1.14
N GLY A 654 -25.76 -3.07 -2.03
CA GLY A 654 -24.81 -4.16 -1.77
C GLY A 654 -24.79 -5.24 -2.86
N PRO A 655 -23.90 -6.23 -2.78
CA PRO A 655 -23.05 -6.50 -1.63
C PRO A 655 -21.78 -5.61 -1.59
N ILE A 656 -21.23 -5.43 -0.39
CA ILE A 656 -19.96 -4.72 -0.12
C ILE A 656 -19.02 -5.69 0.58
N TYR A 657 -17.80 -5.85 0.06
CA TYR A 657 -16.79 -6.71 0.67
C TYR A 657 -15.93 -5.92 1.66
N THR A 658 -15.74 -6.45 2.87
CA THR A 658 -14.91 -5.85 3.91
C THR A 658 -13.68 -6.71 4.14
N PHE A 659 -12.50 -6.17 3.83
CA PHE A 659 -11.21 -6.78 4.16
C PHE A 659 -10.91 -6.63 5.65
N GLN A 660 -10.54 -7.71 6.32
CA GLN A 660 -10.32 -7.73 7.77
C GLN A 660 -8.98 -8.38 8.13
N ASN A 661 -8.50 -8.16 9.36
CA ASN A 661 -7.38 -8.94 9.89
C ASN A 661 -7.77 -10.43 9.97
N GLY A 662 -6.83 -11.31 9.66
CA GLY A 662 -7.02 -12.76 9.70
C GLY A 662 -7.40 -13.35 8.34
N PRO A 663 -7.79 -14.63 8.27
CA PRO A 663 -7.82 -15.36 7.01
C PRO A 663 -9.03 -15.06 6.11
N ALA A 664 -10.06 -14.39 6.63
CA ALA A 664 -11.31 -14.16 5.90
C ALA A 664 -11.84 -12.75 6.15
N GLY A 665 -12.30 -12.11 5.07
CA GLY A 665 -13.10 -10.89 5.13
C GLY A 665 -14.60 -11.20 5.28
N ARG A 666 -15.43 -10.16 5.21
CA ARG A 666 -16.89 -10.24 5.33
C ARG A 666 -17.56 -9.72 4.05
N LEU A 667 -18.49 -10.48 3.48
CA LEU A 667 -19.41 -9.97 2.46
C LEU A 667 -20.71 -9.56 3.15
N SER A 668 -21.06 -8.28 3.04
CA SER A 668 -22.30 -7.72 3.60
C SER A 668 -23.27 -7.46 2.44
N GLU A 669 -24.51 -7.91 2.55
CA GLU A 669 -25.53 -7.78 1.49
C GLU A 669 -26.11 -6.37 1.42
N THR A 670 -25.96 -5.59 2.50
CA THR A 670 -26.45 -4.21 2.60
C THR A 670 -25.37 -3.26 3.13
N LEU A 671 -25.57 -1.96 2.87
CA LEU A 671 -24.72 -0.89 3.41
C LEU A 671 -24.76 -0.89 4.94
N GLU A 672 -25.94 -1.08 5.51
CA GLU A 672 -26.19 -1.13 6.95
C GLU A 672 -25.40 -2.27 7.61
N GLU A 673 -25.37 -3.45 6.99
CA GLU A 673 -24.53 -4.57 7.46
C GLU A 673 -23.03 -4.28 7.31
N ALA A 674 -22.65 -3.53 6.27
CA ALA A 674 -21.24 -3.24 5.99
C ALA A 674 -20.65 -2.24 7.00
N VAL A 675 -21.36 -1.15 7.30
CA VAL A 675 -20.81 -0.01 8.06
C VAL A 675 -21.55 0.32 9.36
N GLY A 676 -22.68 -0.34 9.61
CA GLY A 676 -23.57 -0.08 10.75
C GLY A 676 -24.64 0.98 10.46
N GLU A 677 -25.82 0.79 11.05
CA GLU A 677 -27.04 1.58 10.83
C GLU A 677 -26.81 3.10 10.93
N GLN A 678 -26.08 3.54 11.97
CA GLN A 678 -25.85 4.96 12.21
C GLN A 678 -25.03 5.60 11.09
N LYS A 679 -23.94 4.95 10.65
CA LYS A 679 -23.11 5.48 9.55
C LYS A 679 -23.87 5.42 8.22
N ALA A 680 -24.55 4.32 7.95
CA ALA A 680 -25.38 4.17 6.76
C ALA A 680 -26.43 5.29 6.66
N THR A 681 -27.08 5.65 7.76
CA THR A 681 -28.03 6.77 7.83
C THR A 681 -27.38 8.11 7.48
N LYS A 682 -26.23 8.44 8.09
CA LYS A 682 -25.48 9.67 7.76
C LYS A 682 -25.09 9.73 6.29
N TRP A 683 -24.60 8.61 5.75
CA TRP A 683 -24.16 8.54 4.36
C TRP A 683 -25.33 8.67 3.39
N ARG A 684 -26.48 8.06 3.68
CA ARG A 684 -27.71 8.25 2.89
C ARG A 684 -28.18 9.69 2.92
N SER A 685 -28.12 10.37 4.07
CA SER A 685 -28.44 11.80 4.21
C SER A 685 -27.63 12.67 3.24
N ILE A 686 -26.32 12.41 3.14
CA ILE A 686 -25.42 13.10 2.19
C ILE A 686 -25.76 12.72 0.74
N LEU A 687 -25.85 11.43 0.42
CA LEU A 687 -26.14 10.94 -0.94
C LEU A 687 -27.52 11.38 -1.47
N GLN A 688 -28.51 11.55 -0.60
CA GLN A 688 -29.87 11.96 -0.97
C GLN A 688 -30.04 13.47 -1.05
N SER A 689 -29.09 14.26 -0.53
CA SER A 689 -29.19 15.73 -0.54
C SER A 689 -29.26 16.33 -1.96
N ASP A 690 -28.91 15.54 -2.99
CA ASP A 690 -29.02 15.89 -4.42
C ASP A 690 -30.23 15.28 -5.16
N ALA A 691 -31.11 14.47 -4.54
CA ALA A 691 -32.23 13.82 -5.25
C ALA A 691 -33.34 14.78 -5.75
N THR A 692 -33.05 16.08 -5.84
CA THR A 692 -33.86 17.10 -6.51
C THR A 692 -33.31 17.54 -7.88
N VAL A 693 -32.28 16.89 -8.40
CA VAL A 693 -31.96 16.86 -9.85
C VAL A 693 -32.51 15.58 -10.44
#